data_AF-A0A7J6VXF9-F1
#
_entry.id   AF-A0A7J6VXF9-F1
#
_cell.length_a   1.000
_cell.length_b   1.000
_cell.length_c   1.000
_cell.angle_alpha   90.00
_cell.angle_beta   90.00
_cell.angle_gamma   90.00
#
_symmetry.space_group_name_H-M   'P 1'
#
loop_
_entity.id
_entity.type
_entity.pdbx_description
1 polymer ?
#
loop_
_entity_poly.entity_id
_entity_poly.type
_entity_poly.pdbx_seq_one_letter_code
_entity_poly.pdbx_strand_id
1 'polypeptide(L)'
;MDQSQIQNQRASTPRAYQLHPARTALIDLFNLYLGRNSRQNSEDVIRENPNKLQKRVTALNRDLPPPNEQFLFDFEQLQSQFSDQEQLRAVTESVLIALVVQCCNHSPRAEFVLFALRTLCNTGYVSWDSFLPSLLSSVSSAEISAAQGTNATSSSSIVSNSSNFQPASPLPSIHGIGSPVQTATDSPLQSAVTLSPVKSSDISFNGQQTVQRANTLLRDNAISCLRQMSCKIILIALESNLKPVTHADIFSHMLNWLVNWDQRKHLIDDCDASNVWKSDRFLNEWLHSSLDVIWLLVEEVKCRVPFYELLRSGLQFIDNIPDDEALFTLILEIHRRRDMVAMHMQMLDQHLHCPSFGTHRFISQAYPSASGENARYSPITYPSVLGEPLHGEDLATSIQRGSLDWERALRCLRHALRSNPSPEWWRRVLIVAPCYKHHVQQPLTPGAVFSSEMICEAAIDRTMELLKLTNSETHCWQEWLIFSDVFFFLMKSGGIDFLDFVDKLASRVIKGDQQILRNNHVTWLLAQIIRIELVINALNTDPRKVETTRKILSFHKEEKTSEPNNVTPQSILLDFISSSQTLRIWSINTSFREHLNHEQLQKGKQIDEWWKQYTKGERVMDYMNLDDRSIGMFWVLSHTMTQPACEAVMNWLASAGVTELLPGSSVQSNERIMGMRECCPLPMSLLSGLSINLCLTLAYQIEESLFLGQVV
;
A
#
# COMPACT_ATOMS: atom_id res chain seq x y z
N MET A 1 23.19 59.69 -32.78
CA MET A 1 21.80 60.09 -32.55
C MET A 1 21.10 58.90 -31.90
N ASP A 2 20.66 58.88 -30.65
CA ASP A 2 20.71 59.79 -29.51
C ASP A 2 20.63 58.88 -28.26
N GLN A 3 21.64 58.94 -27.39
CA GLN A 3 21.62 59.57 -26.06
C GLN A 3 20.52 59.10 -25.09
N SER A 4 20.88 58.06 -24.33
CA SER A 4 20.86 57.96 -22.86
C SER A 4 20.20 59.07 -22.03
N GLN A 5 19.30 58.66 -21.13
CA GLN A 5 19.26 59.18 -19.76
C GLN A 5 19.14 58.05 -18.72
N ILE A 6 20.17 58.01 -17.87
CA ILE A 6 20.33 57.20 -16.67
C ILE A 6 19.70 57.98 -15.52
N GLN A 7 18.89 57.33 -14.67
CA GLN A 7 18.65 57.84 -13.31
C GLN A 7 18.54 56.71 -12.27
N ASN A 8 19.66 56.52 -11.58
CA ASN A 8 19.86 56.11 -10.19
C ASN A 8 19.07 54.93 -9.60
N GLN A 9 19.78 53.80 -9.54
CA GLN A 9 19.67 52.78 -8.51
C GLN A 9 19.80 53.39 -7.10
N ARG A 10 18.80 53.16 -6.24
CA ARG A 10 18.92 53.26 -4.78
C ARG A 10 18.72 51.87 -4.19
N ALA A 11 19.74 51.44 -3.45
CA ALA A 11 19.81 50.17 -2.74
C ALA A 11 18.56 49.89 -1.89
N SER A 12 17.97 48.72 -2.07
CA SER A 12 16.90 48.18 -1.22
C SER A 12 17.50 47.54 0.03
N THR A 13 17.36 48.21 1.16
CA THR A 13 17.42 47.63 2.51
C THR A 13 16.27 46.62 2.71
N PRO A 14 16.43 45.59 3.57
CA PRO A 14 15.48 44.50 3.70
C PRO A 14 14.19 44.99 4.39
N ARG A 15 13.05 44.87 3.71
CA ARG A 15 11.73 45.19 4.29
C ARG A 15 11.35 44.14 5.33
N ALA A 16 11.16 44.60 6.57
CA ALA A 16 10.46 43.86 7.62
C ALA A 16 9.04 43.47 7.16
N TYR A 17 8.62 42.26 7.52
CA TYR A 17 7.30 41.66 7.29
C TYR A 17 6.15 42.64 7.62
N GLN A 18 5.44 43.16 6.61
CA GLN A 18 4.21 43.93 6.84
C GLN A 18 3.02 42.97 6.96
N LEU A 19 2.45 42.87 8.17
CA LEU A 19 1.19 42.16 8.44
C LEU A 19 0.03 42.77 7.64
N HIS A 20 -0.85 41.94 7.09
CA HIS A 20 -2.03 42.41 6.35
C HIS A 20 -2.92 43.32 7.23
N PRO A 21 -3.34 44.52 6.79
CA PRO A 21 -4.11 45.46 7.61
C PRO A 21 -5.38 44.87 8.23
N ALA A 22 -6.05 43.94 7.54
CA ALA A 22 -7.23 43.24 8.05
C ALA A 22 -6.95 42.38 9.28
N ARG A 23 -5.74 41.83 9.42
CA ARG A 23 -5.37 40.95 10.53
C ARG A 23 -5.42 41.69 11.86
N THR A 24 -4.91 42.93 11.91
CA THR A 24 -4.94 43.77 13.10
C THR A 24 -6.38 44.13 13.48
N ALA A 25 -7.19 44.56 12.50
CA ALA A 25 -8.58 44.91 12.74
C ALA A 25 -9.41 43.72 13.27
N LEU A 26 -9.21 42.53 12.70
CA LEU A 26 -9.86 41.30 13.17
C LEU A 26 -9.42 40.93 14.59
N ILE A 27 -8.12 40.99 14.89
CA ILE A 27 -7.60 40.73 16.24
C ILE A 27 -8.19 41.71 17.25
N ASP A 28 -8.30 42.99 16.90
CA ASP A 28 -8.89 44.01 17.77
C ASP A 28 -10.38 43.74 18.04
N LEU A 29 -11.13 43.34 17.01
CA LEU A 29 -12.53 42.92 17.15
C LEU A 29 -12.65 41.70 18.07
N PHE A 30 -11.87 40.63 17.84
CA PHE A 30 -11.92 39.46 18.70
C PHE A 30 -11.47 39.79 20.14
N ASN A 31 -10.46 40.63 20.33
CA ASN A 31 -9.99 41.05 21.66
C ASN A 31 -11.06 41.83 22.43
N LEU A 32 -11.86 42.65 21.75
CA LEU A 32 -12.99 43.37 22.34
C LEU A 32 -14.01 42.39 22.97
N TYR A 33 -14.38 41.35 22.24
CA TYR A 33 -15.33 40.34 22.73
C TYR A 33 -14.70 39.34 23.72
N LEU A 34 -13.38 39.11 23.63
CA LEU A 34 -12.64 38.29 24.58
C LEU A 34 -12.29 39.02 25.90
N GLY A 35 -12.65 40.30 26.01
CA GLY A 35 -12.36 41.15 27.18
C GLY A 35 -10.86 41.40 27.40
N ARG A 36 -10.05 41.34 26.34
CA ARG A 36 -8.59 41.56 26.38
C ARG A 36 -8.27 43.03 26.09
N ASN A 37 -8.71 43.94 26.95
CA ASN A 37 -8.34 45.36 26.81
C ASN A 37 -6.89 45.58 27.27
N SER A 38 -6.10 46.30 26.45
CA SER A 38 -4.72 46.67 26.73
C SER A 38 -4.64 47.68 27.89
N ARG A 39 -4.67 47.21 29.14
CA ARG A 39 -4.10 47.98 30.26
C ARG A 39 -2.58 47.87 30.19
N GLN A 40 -1.95 48.74 29.41
CA GLN A 40 -0.55 49.11 29.63
C GLN A 40 -0.43 50.64 29.64
N ASN A 41 -0.20 51.15 30.85
CA ASN A 41 0.48 52.39 31.23
C ASN A 41 -0.07 53.74 30.70
N SER A 42 -0.60 54.56 31.62
CA SER A 42 -0.13 55.94 31.81
C SER A 42 -0.74 56.55 33.09
N GLU A 43 0.06 56.64 34.15
CA GLU A 43 0.11 57.92 34.86
C GLU A 43 0.58 58.95 33.84
N ASP A 44 -0.28 59.90 33.49
CA ASP A 44 0.06 61.29 33.15
C ASP A 44 -1.21 61.99 32.65
N VAL A 45 -1.84 62.69 33.58
CA VAL A 45 -2.85 63.69 33.29
C VAL A 45 -2.11 64.94 32.77
N ILE A 46 -2.76 65.66 31.83
CA ILE A 46 -2.48 67.05 31.40
C ILE A 46 -1.50 67.22 30.22
N ARG A 47 -2.02 67.29 28.98
CA ARG A 47 -2.16 68.54 28.19
C ARG A 47 -2.76 68.29 26.79
N GLU A 48 -3.87 68.95 26.52
CA GLU A 48 -4.53 69.00 25.21
C GLU A 48 -3.76 69.83 24.16
N ASN A 49 -3.90 69.47 22.88
CA ASN A 49 -4.19 70.44 21.82
C ASN A 49 -4.86 69.76 20.59
N PRO A 50 -5.79 70.40 19.88
CA PRO A 50 -6.74 69.72 18.98
C PRO A 50 -6.36 69.80 17.49
N ASN A 51 -7.10 68.99 16.71
CA ASN A 51 -7.33 69.03 15.26
C ASN A 51 -6.42 68.20 14.34
N LYS A 52 -6.96 67.06 13.90
CA LYS A 52 -7.14 66.71 12.47
C LYS A 52 -8.12 65.53 12.34
N LEU A 53 -9.14 65.71 11.50
CA LEU A 53 -10.11 64.69 11.13
C LEU A 53 -9.43 63.46 10.50
N GLN A 54 -9.42 62.35 11.22
CA GLN A 54 -9.46 61.01 10.65
C GLN A 54 -10.55 60.27 11.42
N LYS A 55 -11.56 59.74 10.71
CA LYS A 55 -12.53 58.79 11.25
C LYS A 55 -11.78 57.52 11.66
N ARG A 56 -11.17 57.55 12.83
CA ARG A 56 -10.70 56.39 13.57
C ARG A 56 -11.91 55.93 14.38
N VAL A 57 -12.36 54.70 14.14
CA VAL A 57 -13.40 54.07 14.96
C VAL A 57 -12.94 54.15 16.41
N THR A 58 -13.58 55.01 17.18
CA THR A 58 -13.42 55.08 18.63
C THR A 58 -14.00 53.79 19.19
N ALA A 59 -13.13 52.89 19.62
CA ALA A 59 -13.53 51.79 20.48
C ALA A 59 -14.19 52.41 21.72
N LEU A 60 -15.48 52.14 21.91
CA LEU A 60 -16.19 52.47 23.13
C LEU A 60 -15.47 51.77 24.30
N ASN A 61 -14.90 52.55 25.22
CA ASN A 61 -14.45 52.07 26.53
C ASN A 61 -15.67 51.44 27.22
N ARG A 62 -15.79 50.11 27.19
CA ARG A 62 -16.81 49.34 27.90
C ARG A 62 -16.10 48.42 28.90
N ASP A 63 -16.61 48.41 30.13
CA ASP A 63 -16.09 47.56 31.22
C ASP A 63 -16.43 46.07 31.05
N LEU A 64 -17.37 45.75 30.15
CA LEU A 64 -17.82 44.39 29.84
C LEU A 64 -17.81 44.15 28.32
N PRO A 65 -17.46 42.94 27.86
CA PRO A 65 -17.53 42.59 26.44
C PRO A 65 -18.99 42.72 25.93
N PRO A 66 -19.20 43.09 24.65
CA PRO A 66 -20.55 43.16 24.09
C PRO A 66 -21.25 41.79 24.12
N PRO A 67 -22.60 41.74 24.10
CA PRO A 67 -23.33 40.49 23.94
C PRO A 67 -22.90 39.77 22.65
N ASN A 68 -22.74 38.45 22.74
CA ASN A 68 -22.30 37.61 21.62
C ASN A 68 -23.15 37.81 20.35
N GLU A 69 -24.45 38.05 20.50
CA GLU A 69 -25.40 38.29 19.40
C GLU A 69 -25.02 39.49 18.51
N GLN A 70 -24.32 40.49 19.07
CA GLN A 70 -23.86 41.67 18.35
C GLN A 70 -22.63 41.38 17.46
N PHE A 71 -21.91 40.28 17.71
CA PHE A 71 -20.64 39.96 17.05
C PHE A 71 -20.74 39.89 15.53
N LEU A 72 -21.80 39.26 15.00
CA LEU A 72 -21.96 39.09 13.56
C LEU A 72 -22.11 40.44 12.85
N PHE A 73 -22.92 41.35 13.41
CA PHE A 73 -23.12 42.69 12.86
C PHE A 73 -21.80 43.50 12.84
N ASP A 74 -21.06 43.48 13.94
CA ASP A 74 -19.78 44.18 14.06
C ASP A 74 -18.72 43.59 13.11
N PHE A 75 -18.75 42.26 12.89
CA PHE A 75 -17.92 41.56 11.92
C PHE A 75 -18.27 41.93 10.48
N GLU A 76 -19.54 41.96 10.11
CA GLU A 76 -20.01 42.37 8.77
C GLU A 76 -19.64 43.83 8.47
N GLN A 77 -19.75 44.71 9.46
CA GLN A 77 -19.32 46.10 9.33
C GLN A 77 -17.82 46.22 9.08
N LEU A 78 -17.00 45.39 9.74
CA LEU A 78 -15.56 45.33 9.50
C LEU A 78 -15.25 44.73 8.12
N GLN A 79 -15.97 43.67 7.72
CA GLN A 79 -15.82 43.01 6.43
C GLN A 79 -16.05 43.99 5.27
N SER A 80 -17.05 44.87 5.38
CA SER A 80 -17.38 45.87 4.35
C SER A 80 -16.25 46.85 4.02
N GLN A 81 -15.20 46.90 4.85
CA GLN A 81 -14.04 47.77 4.67
C GLN A 81 -12.94 47.16 3.79
N PHE A 82 -13.05 45.88 3.43
CA PHE A 82 -12.08 45.15 2.63
C PHE A 82 -12.72 44.64 1.33
N SER A 83 -12.04 44.85 0.20
CA SER A 83 -12.54 44.49 -1.13
C SER A 83 -12.27 43.04 -1.53
N ASP A 84 -11.24 42.40 -0.97
CA ASP A 84 -10.88 41.00 -1.25
C ASP A 84 -11.46 40.07 -0.18
N GLN A 85 -12.56 39.40 -0.53
CA GLN A 85 -13.28 38.52 0.39
C GLN A 85 -12.57 37.18 0.62
N GLU A 86 -11.79 36.68 -0.34
CA GLU A 86 -11.10 35.39 -0.23
C GLU A 86 -9.85 35.53 0.63
N GLN A 87 -9.09 36.61 0.42
CA GLN A 87 -7.97 36.95 1.29
C GLN A 87 -8.44 37.25 2.71
N LEU A 88 -9.57 37.96 2.88
CA LEU A 88 -10.14 38.23 4.20
C LEU A 88 -10.60 36.94 4.90
N ARG A 89 -11.19 35.98 4.18
CA ARG A 89 -11.53 34.65 4.71
C ARG A 89 -10.28 33.94 5.23
N ALA A 90 -9.22 33.85 4.43
CA ALA A 90 -7.98 33.20 4.85
C ALA A 90 -7.34 33.88 6.08
N VAL A 91 -7.36 35.21 6.14
CA VAL A 91 -6.87 35.96 7.31
C VAL A 91 -7.75 35.68 8.54
N THR A 92 -9.07 35.65 8.38
CA THR A 92 -10.04 35.35 9.45
C THR A 92 -9.83 33.94 10.01
N GLU A 93 -9.70 32.94 9.13
CA GLU A 93 -9.38 31.56 9.48
C GLU A 93 -8.06 31.49 10.29
N SER A 94 -7.02 32.17 9.82
CA SER A 94 -5.72 32.20 10.52
C SER A 94 -5.77 32.85 11.91
N VAL A 95 -6.59 33.90 12.08
CA VAL A 95 -6.79 34.58 13.36
C VAL A 95 -7.57 33.68 14.32
N LEU A 96 -8.64 33.03 13.83
CA LEU A 96 -9.42 32.07 14.61
C LEU A 96 -8.57 30.88 15.09
N ILE A 97 -7.72 30.30 14.23
CA ILE A 97 -6.80 29.22 14.62
C ILE A 97 -5.88 29.68 15.76
N ALA A 98 -5.30 30.88 15.65
CA ALA A 98 -4.45 31.43 16.70
C ALA A 98 -5.23 31.64 18.02
N LEU A 99 -6.49 32.07 17.94
CA LEU A 99 -7.35 32.25 19.12
C LEU A 99 -7.75 30.92 19.77
N VAL A 100 -7.99 29.86 18.98
CA VAL A 100 -8.25 28.51 19.51
C VAL A 100 -7.07 28.03 20.36
N VAL A 101 -5.84 28.14 19.84
CA VAL A 101 -4.62 27.77 20.58
C VAL A 101 -4.47 28.61 21.86
N GLN A 102 -4.74 29.91 21.80
CA GLN A 102 -4.57 30.82 22.95
C GLN A 102 -5.69 30.73 24.00
N CYS A 103 -6.90 30.31 23.63
CA CYS A 103 -8.08 30.37 24.48
C CYS A 103 -8.53 29.00 25.01
N CYS A 104 -7.95 27.89 24.53
CA CYS A 104 -8.34 26.53 24.92
C CYS A 104 -8.36 26.27 26.43
N ASN A 105 -7.50 26.93 27.21
CA ASN A 105 -7.42 26.77 28.68
C ASN A 105 -8.36 27.70 29.47
N HIS A 106 -9.20 28.51 28.81
CA HIS A 106 -10.03 29.52 29.48
C HIS A 106 -11.49 29.39 29.04
N SER A 107 -12.29 28.66 29.82
CA SER A 107 -13.67 28.27 29.48
C SER A 107 -14.53 29.41 28.89
N PRO A 108 -14.71 30.60 29.52
CA PRO A 108 -15.51 31.68 28.92
C PRO A 108 -15.03 32.18 27.55
N ARG A 109 -13.71 32.15 27.32
CA ARG A 109 -13.10 32.60 26.06
C ARG A 109 -13.22 31.51 25.00
N ALA A 110 -13.05 30.25 25.38
CA ALA A 110 -13.26 29.12 24.50
C ALA A 110 -14.73 29.05 24.02
N GLU A 111 -15.70 29.25 24.91
CA GLU A 111 -17.13 29.30 24.56
C GLU A 111 -17.45 30.42 23.57
N PHE A 112 -16.88 31.63 23.77
CA PHE A 112 -17.03 32.70 22.78
C PHE A 112 -16.41 32.35 21.43
N VAL A 113 -15.21 31.75 21.41
CA VAL A 113 -14.57 31.32 20.15
C VAL A 113 -15.42 30.27 19.44
N LEU A 114 -16.00 29.30 20.17
CA LEU A 114 -16.92 28.31 19.60
C LEU A 114 -18.17 28.99 19.02
N PHE A 115 -18.76 29.94 19.74
CA PHE A 115 -19.89 30.74 19.26
C PHE A 115 -19.55 31.50 17.98
N ALA A 116 -18.43 32.23 17.97
CA ALA A 116 -18.00 33.04 16.83
C ALA A 116 -17.75 32.16 15.60
N LEU A 117 -17.06 31.03 15.81
CA LEU A 117 -16.72 30.09 14.74
C LEU A 117 -17.98 29.45 14.14
N ARG A 118 -18.92 28.98 14.97
CA ARG A 118 -20.23 28.47 14.50
C ARG A 118 -20.97 29.52 13.66
N THR A 119 -20.99 30.76 14.14
CA THR A 119 -21.68 31.87 13.48
C THR A 119 -21.05 32.22 12.12
N LEU A 120 -19.73 32.32 12.06
CA LEU A 120 -18.98 32.64 10.84
C LEU A 120 -19.02 31.52 9.80
N CYS A 121 -19.04 30.26 10.23
CA CYS A 121 -19.21 29.12 9.32
C CYS A 121 -20.63 29.05 8.77
N ASN A 122 -21.67 29.24 9.62
CA ASN A 122 -23.08 29.21 9.19
C ASN A 122 -23.42 30.31 8.17
N THR A 123 -22.70 31.43 8.23
CA THR A 123 -22.87 32.58 7.32
C THR A 123 -21.94 32.52 6.09
N GLY A 124 -21.04 31.54 6.02
CA GLY A 124 -20.12 31.34 4.89
C GLY A 124 -18.87 32.25 4.87
N TYR A 125 -18.62 32.98 5.97
CA TYR A 125 -17.40 33.79 6.13
C TYR A 125 -16.16 32.94 6.42
N VAL A 126 -16.35 31.73 6.94
CA VAL A 126 -15.32 30.71 7.13
C VAL A 126 -15.79 29.41 6.49
N SER A 127 -14.87 28.65 5.88
CA SER A 127 -15.18 27.36 5.27
C SER A 127 -14.61 26.22 6.13
N TRP A 128 -15.47 25.29 6.54
CA TRP A 128 -15.05 24.12 7.33
C TRP A 128 -13.97 23.29 6.63
N ASP A 129 -14.09 23.09 5.32
CA ASP A 129 -13.16 22.26 4.53
C ASP A 129 -11.74 22.86 4.43
N SER A 130 -11.59 24.19 4.58
CA SER A 130 -10.29 24.87 4.60
C SER A 130 -9.77 25.08 6.02
N PHE A 131 -10.69 25.39 6.94
CA PHE A 131 -10.37 25.69 8.33
C PHE A 131 -9.90 24.45 9.11
N LEU A 132 -10.60 23.32 9.01
CA LEU A 132 -10.31 22.14 9.83
C LEU A 132 -8.93 21.53 9.56
N PRO A 133 -8.49 21.29 8.31
CA PRO A 133 -7.14 20.80 8.06
C PRO A 133 -6.05 21.75 8.58
N SER A 134 -6.27 23.06 8.44
CA SER A 134 -5.36 24.10 8.92
C SER A 134 -5.28 24.17 10.45
N LEU A 135 -6.42 23.99 11.13
CA LEU A 135 -6.49 23.88 12.59
C LEU A 135 -5.71 22.64 13.06
N LEU A 136 -6.00 21.47 12.49
CA LEU A 136 -5.38 20.20 12.87
C LEU A 136 -3.85 20.23 12.68
N SER A 137 -3.37 20.78 11.56
CA SER A 137 -1.94 21.01 11.33
C SER A 137 -1.29 21.93 12.38
N SER A 138 -2.00 22.97 12.80
CA SER A 138 -1.54 23.89 13.84
C SER A 138 -1.50 23.22 15.22
N VAL A 139 -2.46 22.34 15.53
CA VAL A 139 -2.46 21.54 16.76
C VAL A 139 -1.27 20.59 16.78
N SER A 140 -1.01 19.84 15.69
CA SER A 140 0.16 18.97 15.59
C SER A 140 1.47 19.75 15.75
N SER A 141 1.57 20.96 15.19
CA SER A 141 2.73 21.84 15.36
C SER A 141 2.93 22.27 16.82
N ALA A 142 1.83 22.59 17.52
CA ALA A 142 1.87 22.93 18.95
C ALA A 142 2.34 21.74 19.79
N GLU A 143 1.89 20.52 19.47
CA GLU A 143 2.31 19.28 20.16
C GLU A 143 3.82 19.00 19.99
N ILE A 144 4.37 19.17 18.78
CA ILE A 144 5.81 18.98 18.51
C ILE A 144 6.65 20.00 19.26
N SER A 145 6.23 21.28 19.27
CA SER A 145 6.93 22.34 20.00
C SER A 145 6.96 22.08 21.51
N ALA A 146 5.89 21.50 22.05
CA ALA A 146 5.78 21.16 23.46
C ALA A 146 6.71 20.00 23.88
N ALA A 147 7.01 19.07 22.96
CA ALA A 147 7.91 17.95 23.20
C ALA A 147 9.40 18.35 23.22
N GLN A 148 9.79 19.47 22.58
CA GLN A 148 11.21 19.87 22.42
C GLN A 148 11.77 20.79 23.53
N GLY A 149 11.11 20.94 24.67
CA GLY A 149 11.72 21.52 25.87
C GLY A 149 12.20 22.98 25.80
N THR A 150 11.84 23.75 24.77
CA THR A 150 12.27 25.15 24.62
C THR A 150 11.30 26.10 25.33
N ASN A 151 11.84 26.98 26.19
CA ASN A 151 11.07 28.03 26.87
C ASN A 151 10.51 29.02 25.85
N ALA A 152 9.21 28.93 25.55
CA ALA A 152 8.50 29.92 24.76
C ALA A 152 8.11 31.13 25.64
N THR A 153 9.06 32.00 25.92
CA THR A 153 8.74 33.42 26.22
C THR A 153 8.45 34.12 24.90
N SER A 154 7.16 34.44 24.68
CA SER A 154 6.66 35.57 23.90
C SER A 154 7.60 36.14 22.82
N SER A 155 7.53 35.61 21.60
CA SER A 155 7.97 36.32 20.40
C SER A 155 7.00 36.05 19.26
N SER A 156 6.25 37.09 18.91
CA SER A 156 5.37 37.18 17.76
C SER A 156 6.19 37.27 16.47
N SER A 157 6.50 36.15 15.85
CA SER A 157 6.79 36.04 14.40
C SER A 157 7.19 34.61 14.06
N ILE A 158 6.44 33.94 13.20
CA ILE A 158 6.90 33.10 12.06
C ILE A 158 5.64 32.53 11.40
N VAL A 159 5.42 32.90 10.14
CA VAL A 159 4.59 32.14 9.19
C VAL A 159 5.57 31.66 8.14
N SER A 160 5.73 30.35 8.01
CA SER A 160 6.48 29.73 6.92
C SER A 160 5.47 29.23 5.89
N ASN A 161 5.55 29.78 4.67
CA ASN A 161 4.72 29.39 3.53
C ASN A 161 4.84 27.89 3.22
N SER A 162 3.69 27.29 2.90
CA SER A 162 3.55 25.98 2.29
C SER A 162 3.91 26.04 0.79
N SER A 163 4.91 25.27 0.39
CA SER A 163 5.01 24.69 -0.96
C SER A 163 6.15 23.67 -1.01
N ASN A 164 5.84 22.40 -0.77
CA ASN A 164 6.30 21.23 -1.52
C ASN A 164 5.96 19.92 -0.79
N PHE A 165 5.35 19.01 -1.55
CA PHE A 165 5.00 17.64 -1.18
C PHE A 165 6.22 16.79 -0.77
N GLN A 166 6.05 15.93 0.25
CA GLN A 166 6.60 14.56 0.29
C GLN A 166 5.71 13.65 1.17
N PRO A 167 5.45 12.38 0.80
CA PRO A 167 4.77 11.40 1.64
C PRO A 167 5.77 10.70 2.56
N ALA A 168 5.59 10.81 3.88
CA ALA A 168 6.41 10.11 4.86
C ALA A 168 5.57 9.04 5.60
N SER A 169 5.80 7.80 5.23
CA SER A 169 5.38 6.59 5.96
C SER A 169 6.33 6.31 7.14
N PRO A 170 5.84 5.97 8.35
CA PRO A 170 6.69 5.38 9.38
C PRO A 170 6.43 3.87 9.48
N LEU A 171 7.44 3.07 9.12
CA LEU A 171 7.57 1.68 9.53
C LEU A 171 8.29 1.66 10.90
N PRO A 172 7.76 0.99 11.94
CA PRO A 172 8.50 0.78 13.18
C PRO A 172 9.48 -0.39 13.03
N SER A 173 10.77 -0.12 13.24
CA SER A 173 11.81 -1.15 13.33
C SER A 173 11.73 -1.89 14.67
N ILE A 174 11.22 -3.12 14.65
CA ILE A 174 11.25 -4.05 15.79
C ILE A 174 12.68 -4.55 15.99
N HIS A 175 13.25 -4.30 17.17
CA HIS A 175 14.55 -4.86 17.58
C HIS A 175 14.42 -6.35 17.88
N GLY A 176 15.21 -7.16 17.18
CA GLY A 176 15.34 -8.60 17.38
C GLY A 176 16.27 -8.95 18.53
N ILE A 177 15.84 -9.95 19.31
CA ILE A 177 16.59 -10.68 20.32
C ILE A 177 17.79 -11.41 19.68
N GLY A 178 18.95 -11.37 20.34
CA GLY A 178 20.08 -12.23 20.02
C GLY A 178 21.14 -12.27 21.13
N SER A 179 21.23 -13.40 21.82
CA SER A 179 22.40 -13.91 22.58
C SER A 179 22.91 -15.16 21.83
N PRO A 180 24.22 -15.52 21.85
CA PRO A 180 24.78 -16.35 22.95
C PRO A 180 26.32 -16.12 23.26
N VAL A 181 26.80 -16.14 24.52
CA VAL A 181 27.39 -17.24 25.36
C VAL A 181 28.94 -17.45 25.26
N GLN A 182 29.62 -17.26 26.43
CA GLN A 182 30.87 -17.88 27.00
C GLN A 182 32.27 -17.55 26.39
N THR A 183 33.40 -17.40 27.10
CA THR A 183 33.86 -17.60 28.51
C THR A 183 35.31 -17.05 28.71
N ALA A 184 35.70 -16.81 29.97
CA ALA A 184 37.03 -17.03 30.59
C ALA A 184 37.91 -15.81 31.01
N THR A 185 38.00 -15.63 32.36
CA THR A 185 39.20 -15.39 33.25
C THR A 185 40.18 -14.24 32.87
N ASP A 186 40.51 -13.24 33.70
CA ASP A 186 41.20 -13.30 35.00
C ASP A 186 41.37 -11.87 35.59
N SER A 187 41.71 -11.81 36.87
CA SER A 187 41.74 -10.63 37.76
C SER A 187 43.19 -10.05 37.91
N PRO A 188 43.55 -9.21 38.91
CA PRO A 188 43.76 -7.75 38.84
C PRO A 188 45.20 -7.29 39.17
N LEU A 189 45.50 -5.96 39.09
CA LEU A 189 46.20 -5.13 40.11
C LEU A 189 46.72 -3.76 39.60
N GLN A 190 46.39 -2.72 40.39
CA GLN A 190 47.18 -1.53 40.80
C GLN A 190 47.25 -0.22 39.96
N SER A 191 46.65 0.82 40.58
CA SER A 191 47.26 2.10 41.02
C SER A 191 47.66 3.13 39.95
N ALA A 192 47.38 4.44 40.02
CA ALA A 192 46.89 5.33 41.08
C ALA A 192 46.52 6.72 40.48
N VAL A 193 45.96 7.59 41.33
CA VAL A 193 45.96 9.08 41.27
C VAL A 193 44.88 9.72 40.39
N THR A 194 44.03 10.67 40.79
CA THR A 194 43.59 11.27 42.08
C THR A 194 42.43 12.24 41.74
N LEU A 195 41.61 12.58 42.76
CA LEU A 195 40.82 13.81 42.94
C LEU A 195 39.42 13.92 42.29
N SER A 196 38.42 13.58 43.12
CA SER A 196 37.16 14.31 43.23
C SER A 196 37.34 15.63 44.02
N PRO A 197 36.34 16.51 44.01
CA PRO A 197 35.79 16.98 45.29
C PRO A 197 34.27 16.82 45.32
N VAL A 198 33.74 16.03 46.27
CA VAL A 198 33.17 16.45 47.57
C VAL A 198 31.81 17.13 47.44
N LYS A 199 30.78 16.40 47.90
CA LYS A 199 29.46 16.90 48.30
C LYS A 199 29.63 17.92 49.43
N SER A 200 28.95 19.05 49.32
CA SER A 200 28.60 19.89 50.47
C SER A 200 27.08 19.86 50.70
N SER A 201 26.76 19.92 51.98
CA SER A 201 25.54 19.55 52.69
C SER A 201 24.33 20.45 52.47
N ASP A 202 23.16 19.81 52.63
CA ASP A 202 21.84 20.30 52.99
C ASP A 202 21.75 21.77 53.43
N ILE A 203 21.23 22.61 52.53
CA ILE A 203 20.37 23.75 52.87
C ILE A 203 19.17 23.70 51.92
N SER A 204 18.01 23.45 52.51
CA SER A 204 16.65 23.46 51.99
C SER A 204 16.39 24.38 50.78
N PHE A 205 15.98 23.78 49.64
CA PHE A 205 15.09 24.40 48.65
C PHE A 205 14.25 23.33 47.92
N ASN A 206 13.15 22.90 48.54
CA ASN A 206 12.09 22.04 47.96
C ASN A 206 11.28 22.71 46.81
N GLY A 207 11.87 23.66 46.08
CA GLY A 207 11.17 24.50 45.10
C GLY A 207 11.40 24.11 43.63
N GLN A 208 12.61 23.68 43.24
CA GLN A 208 12.97 23.63 41.82
C GLN A 208 12.52 22.34 41.09
N GLN A 209 12.55 21.17 41.74
CA GLN A 209 12.00 19.93 41.15
C GLN A 209 10.46 19.96 41.03
N THR A 210 9.80 20.60 41.98
CA THR A 210 8.34 20.81 42.01
C THR A 210 7.89 21.78 40.91
N VAL A 211 8.69 22.82 40.63
CA VAL A 211 8.41 23.79 39.54
C VAL A 211 8.65 23.18 38.16
N GLN A 212 9.68 22.35 37.97
CA GLN A 212 9.86 21.62 36.70
C GLN A 212 8.75 20.61 36.43
N ARG A 213 8.33 19.82 37.45
CA ARG A 213 7.19 18.89 37.33
C ARG A 213 5.84 19.62 37.17
N ALA A 214 5.66 20.76 37.82
CA ALA A 214 4.46 21.58 37.63
C ALA A 214 4.41 22.16 36.21
N ASN A 215 5.54 22.57 35.64
CA ASN A 215 5.62 23.12 34.28
C ASN A 215 5.36 22.06 33.19
N THR A 216 5.72 20.79 33.41
CA THR A 216 5.36 19.69 32.50
C THR A 216 3.89 19.34 32.60
N LEU A 217 3.34 19.22 33.82
CA LEU A 217 1.90 18.96 34.04
C LEU A 217 1.01 20.07 33.48
N LEU A 218 1.40 21.33 33.65
CA LEU A 218 0.68 22.48 33.07
C LEU A 218 0.70 22.46 31.53
N ARG A 219 1.79 21.97 30.93
CA ARG A 219 1.94 21.84 29.47
C ARG A 219 1.09 20.70 28.92
N ASP A 220 1.07 19.55 29.59
CA ASP A 220 0.25 18.41 29.21
C ASP A 220 -1.25 18.71 29.35
N ASN A 221 -1.64 19.47 30.37
CA ASN A 221 -3.00 19.98 30.51
C ASN A 221 -3.38 20.95 29.39
N ALA A 222 -2.47 21.83 28.96
CA ALA A 222 -2.73 22.75 27.85
C ALA A 222 -2.96 22.03 26.51
N ILE A 223 -2.20 20.97 26.24
CA ILE A 223 -2.39 20.12 25.05
C ILE A 223 -3.72 19.37 25.14
N SER A 224 -4.05 18.83 26.32
CA SER A 224 -5.32 18.13 26.57
C SER A 224 -6.53 19.04 26.33
N CYS A 225 -6.51 20.27 26.85
CA CYS A 225 -7.54 21.27 26.57
C CYS A 225 -7.61 21.67 25.09
N LEU A 226 -6.47 21.75 24.40
CA LEU A 226 -6.43 22.05 22.97
C LEU A 226 -7.07 20.92 22.15
N ARG A 227 -6.79 19.66 22.48
CA ARG A 227 -7.45 18.49 21.88
C ARG A 227 -8.95 18.51 22.14
N GLN A 228 -9.36 18.76 23.39
CA GLN A 228 -10.78 18.85 23.76
C GLN A 228 -11.51 19.96 22.98
N MET A 229 -10.93 21.16 22.91
CA MET A 229 -11.51 22.26 22.15
C MET A 229 -11.57 21.95 20.65
N SER A 230 -10.54 21.30 20.11
CA SER A 230 -10.52 20.87 18.70
C SER A 230 -11.61 19.85 18.42
N CYS A 231 -11.83 18.87 19.30
CA CYS A 231 -12.93 17.89 19.18
C CYS A 231 -14.28 18.61 19.20
N LYS A 232 -14.51 19.56 20.10
CA LYS A 232 -15.76 20.35 20.12
C LYS A 232 -15.99 21.12 18.81
N ILE A 233 -14.95 21.73 18.26
CA ILE A 233 -15.03 22.41 16.95
C ILE A 233 -15.40 21.43 15.85
N ILE A 234 -14.77 20.25 15.82
CA ILE A 234 -15.04 19.19 14.84
C ILE A 234 -16.47 18.67 14.97
N LEU A 235 -16.96 18.43 16.19
CA LEU A 235 -18.34 17.98 16.43
C LEU A 235 -19.37 18.98 15.87
N ILE A 236 -19.14 20.28 16.05
CA ILE A 236 -19.97 21.33 15.44
C ILE A 236 -19.88 21.27 13.91
N ALA A 237 -18.68 21.09 13.36
CA ALA A 237 -18.47 21.01 11.91
C ALA A 237 -19.15 19.79 11.28
N LEU A 238 -19.21 18.66 12.00
CA LEU A 238 -19.89 17.44 11.57
C LEU A 238 -21.42 17.60 11.54
N GLU A 239 -22.01 18.67 12.09
CA GLU A 239 -23.42 19.01 11.81
C GLU A 239 -23.61 19.47 10.35
N SER A 240 -22.53 19.89 9.68
CA SER A 240 -22.51 20.36 8.28
C SER A 240 -22.09 19.26 7.29
N ASN A 241 -22.32 19.49 6.00
CA ASN A 241 -21.92 18.56 4.93
C ASN A 241 -20.46 18.84 4.48
N LEU A 242 -19.49 18.16 5.11
CA LEU A 242 -18.07 18.30 4.80
C LEU A 242 -17.67 17.43 3.60
N LYS A 243 -16.57 17.79 2.94
CA LYS A 243 -15.99 16.97 1.86
C LYS A 243 -15.42 15.65 2.40
N PRO A 244 -15.46 14.55 1.62
CA PRO A 244 -14.87 13.27 2.02
C PRO A 244 -13.40 13.35 2.44
N VAL A 245 -12.60 14.18 1.75
CA VAL A 245 -11.18 14.40 2.10
C VAL A 245 -11.05 14.98 3.50
N THR A 246 -11.90 15.93 3.86
CA THR A 246 -11.90 16.55 5.19
C THR A 246 -12.32 15.55 6.27
N HIS A 247 -13.29 14.65 6.00
CA HIS A 247 -13.62 13.56 6.91
C HIS A 247 -12.42 12.62 7.14
N ALA A 248 -11.69 12.26 6.08
CA ALA A 248 -10.49 11.42 6.18
C ALA A 248 -9.37 12.10 6.99
N ASP A 249 -9.13 13.39 6.78
CA ASP A 249 -8.12 14.16 7.53
C ASP A 249 -8.43 14.23 9.03
N ILE A 250 -9.70 14.49 9.37
CA ILE A 250 -10.19 14.47 10.76
C ILE A 250 -9.95 13.09 11.37
N PHE A 251 -10.41 12.04 10.69
CA PHE A 251 -10.31 10.67 11.16
C PHE A 251 -8.86 10.26 11.45
N SER A 252 -7.95 10.56 10.51
CA SER A 252 -6.51 10.29 10.67
C SER A 252 -5.91 10.96 11.91
N HIS A 253 -6.27 12.23 12.17
CA HIS A 253 -5.78 12.95 13.35
C HIS A 253 -6.34 12.38 14.66
N MET A 254 -7.63 12.03 14.70
CA MET A 254 -8.24 11.42 15.90
C MET A 254 -7.60 10.07 16.22
N LEU A 255 -7.40 9.22 15.20
CA LEU A 255 -6.72 7.93 15.37
C LEU A 255 -5.29 8.10 15.88
N ASN A 256 -4.54 9.06 15.32
CA ASN A 256 -3.18 9.34 15.78
C ASN A 256 -3.15 9.80 17.25
N TRP A 257 -4.13 10.58 17.69
CA TRP A 257 -4.25 10.94 19.11
C TRP A 257 -4.54 9.74 20.01
N LEU A 258 -5.38 8.80 19.58
CA LEU A 258 -5.68 7.56 20.31
C LEU A 258 -4.47 6.64 20.39
N VAL A 259 -3.76 6.40 19.28
CA VAL A 259 -2.58 5.52 19.25
C VAL A 259 -1.47 6.07 20.16
N ASN A 260 -1.25 7.38 20.15
CA ASN A 260 -0.25 8.03 21.01
C ASN A 260 -0.67 8.15 22.48
N TRP A 261 -1.96 7.96 22.79
CA TRP A 261 -2.44 7.96 24.18
C TRP A 261 -2.00 6.71 24.93
N ASP A 262 -2.10 5.53 24.30
CA ASP A 262 -1.70 4.24 24.86
C ASP A 262 -0.20 4.23 25.25
N GLN A 263 0.65 4.75 24.37
CA GLN A 263 2.11 4.82 24.59
C GLN A 263 2.52 5.71 25.78
N ARG A 264 1.70 6.71 26.16
CA ARG A 264 2.01 7.61 27.28
C ARG A 264 1.68 7.03 28.65
N LYS A 265 0.72 6.09 28.76
CA LYS A 265 0.38 5.45 30.04
C LYS A 265 1.51 4.55 30.56
N HIS A 266 2.25 3.90 29.66
CA HIS A 266 3.38 3.04 30.03
C HIS A 266 4.59 3.76 30.67
N LEU A 267 4.67 5.10 30.58
CA LEU A 267 5.78 5.90 31.14
C LEU A 267 5.50 6.45 32.54
N ILE A 268 4.27 6.35 33.06
CA ILE A 268 3.79 7.08 34.25
C ILE A 268 3.58 6.17 35.47
N ASP A 269 3.83 4.86 35.35
CA ASP A 269 3.51 3.87 36.39
C ASP A 269 4.40 3.92 37.67
N ASP A 270 5.32 4.89 37.77
CA ASP A 270 6.30 5.01 38.87
C ASP A 270 6.10 6.24 39.79
N CYS A 271 4.90 6.87 39.87
CA CYS A 271 4.73 8.07 40.73
C CYS A 271 3.42 8.17 41.55
N ASP A 272 3.57 8.77 42.75
CA ASP A 272 2.61 8.85 43.86
C ASP A 272 1.16 9.26 43.51
N ALA A 273 0.21 8.50 44.08
CA ALA A 273 -1.22 8.46 43.77
C ALA A 273 -2.06 9.72 44.07
N SER A 274 -1.51 10.79 44.69
CA SER A 274 -2.33 11.92 45.17
C SER A 274 -2.52 13.07 44.17
N ASN A 275 -1.63 13.23 43.20
CA ASN A 275 -1.74 14.25 42.12
C ASN A 275 -2.28 13.69 40.79
N VAL A 276 -2.41 12.35 40.69
CA VAL A 276 -2.87 11.65 39.49
C VAL A 276 -4.34 11.97 39.17
N TRP A 277 -5.18 12.12 40.20
CA TRP A 277 -6.65 12.15 40.06
C TRP A 277 -7.19 13.41 39.35
N LYS A 278 -6.50 14.56 39.43
CA LYS A 278 -6.90 15.79 38.72
C LYS A 278 -6.41 15.82 37.27
N SER A 279 -5.25 15.22 37.00
CA SER A 279 -4.72 15.08 35.63
C SER A 279 -5.53 14.08 34.82
N ASP A 280 -6.01 13.02 35.48
CA ASP A 280 -6.80 11.93 34.87
C ASP A 280 -8.17 12.42 34.35
N ARG A 281 -8.80 13.37 35.05
CA ARG A 281 -10.11 13.93 34.63
C ARG A 281 -10.05 14.63 33.27
N PHE A 282 -9.08 15.54 33.07
CA PHE A 282 -8.92 16.23 31.80
C PHE A 282 -8.42 15.31 30.69
N LEU A 283 -7.58 14.31 31.05
CA LEU A 283 -7.09 13.30 30.11
C LEU A 283 -8.23 12.44 29.56
N ASN A 284 -9.21 12.09 30.39
CA ASN A 284 -10.38 11.31 29.99
C ASN A 284 -11.41 12.14 29.20
N GLU A 285 -11.58 13.43 29.48
CA GLU A 285 -12.56 14.27 28.78
C GLU A 285 -12.23 14.52 27.29
N TRP A 286 -10.97 14.78 26.93
CA TRP A 286 -10.60 14.93 25.51
C TRP A 286 -10.62 13.59 24.78
N LEU A 287 -10.31 12.50 25.48
CA LEU A 287 -10.37 11.14 24.95
C LEU A 287 -11.80 10.78 24.54
N HIS A 288 -12.77 10.97 25.44
CA HIS A 288 -14.18 10.77 25.12
C HIS A 288 -14.65 11.65 23.97
N SER A 289 -14.25 12.93 23.97
CA SER A 289 -14.59 13.84 22.86
C SER A 289 -14.00 13.37 21.53
N SER A 290 -12.82 12.73 21.54
CA SER A 290 -12.20 12.15 20.34
C SER A 290 -12.92 10.89 19.89
N LEU A 291 -13.34 10.04 20.84
CA LEU A 291 -14.15 8.85 20.58
C LEU A 291 -15.52 9.20 20.01
N ASP A 292 -16.17 10.25 20.50
CA ASP A 292 -17.43 10.75 19.95
C ASP A 292 -17.28 11.20 18.48
N VAL A 293 -16.19 11.90 18.16
CA VAL A 293 -15.87 12.30 16.79
C VAL A 293 -15.67 11.07 15.91
N ILE A 294 -14.88 10.09 16.36
CA ILE A 294 -14.66 8.84 15.62
C ILE A 294 -15.98 8.12 15.41
N TRP A 295 -16.79 7.97 16.46
CA TRP A 295 -18.08 7.30 16.39
C TRP A 295 -18.99 7.94 15.34
N LEU A 296 -19.13 9.27 15.33
CA LEU A 296 -19.92 9.98 14.30
C LEU A 296 -19.38 9.82 12.87
N LEU A 297 -18.08 9.59 12.71
CA LEU A 297 -17.48 9.32 11.41
C LEU A 297 -17.75 7.88 10.95
N VAL A 298 -17.75 6.92 11.87
CA VAL A 298 -17.89 5.49 11.56
C VAL A 298 -19.31 4.94 11.76
N GLU A 299 -20.24 5.72 12.31
CA GLU A 299 -21.61 5.29 12.66
C GLU A 299 -22.34 4.64 11.48
N GLU A 300 -23.01 3.52 11.75
CA GLU A 300 -23.60 2.61 10.76
C GLU A 300 -24.59 3.31 9.80
N VAL A 301 -25.37 4.27 10.30
CA VAL A 301 -26.47 4.88 9.52
C VAL A 301 -25.97 6.00 8.58
N LYS A 302 -24.82 6.61 8.86
CA LYS A 302 -24.34 7.85 8.20
C LYS A 302 -22.87 7.80 7.75
N CYS A 303 -22.24 6.63 7.85
CA CYS A 303 -20.82 6.36 7.63
C CYS A 303 -20.13 7.38 6.71
N ARG A 304 -19.33 8.26 7.33
CA ARG A 304 -18.72 9.42 6.66
C ARG A 304 -17.31 9.15 6.18
N VAL A 305 -16.71 8.07 6.68
CA VAL A 305 -15.42 7.54 6.26
C VAL A 305 -15.58 6.11 5.75
N PRO A 306 -14.76 5.65 4.79
CA PRO A 306 -14.86 4.29 4.27
C PRO A 306 -14.73 3.22 5.37
N PHE A 307 -15.47 2.12 5.20
CA PHE A 307 -15.51 0.96 6.12
C PHE A 307 -14.11 0.52 6.61
N TYR A 308 -13.16 0.46 5.68
CA TYR A 308 -11.81 -0.09 5.89
C TYR A 308 -10.88 0.83 6.68
N GLU A 309 -11.17 2.13 6.77
CA GLU A 309 -10.27 3.06 7.47
C GLU A 309 -10.14 2.72 8.96
N LEU A 310 -11.24 2.28 9.58
CA LEU A 310 -11.21 1.84 10.97
C LEU A 310 -10.40 0.55 11.16
N LEU A 311 -10.40 -0.36 10.18
CA LEU A 311 -9.63 -1.61 10.23
C LEU A 311 -8.11 -1.35 10.12
N ARG A 312 -7.71 -0.28 9.42
CA ARG A 312 -6.30 0.11 9.25
C ARG A 312 -5.69 0.77 10.48
N SER A 313 -6.52 1.21 11.42
CA SER A 313 -6.12 2.05 12.57
C SER A 313 -5.15 1.42 13.56
N GLY A 314 -5.03 0.07 13.59
CA GLY A 314 -4.18 -0.63 14.54
C GLY A 314 -4.67 -0.60 16.01
N LEU A 315 -5.82 0.05 16.28
CA LEU A 315 -6.37 0.22 17.65
C LEU A 315 -6.69 -1.10 18.37
N GLN A 316 -6.84 -2.20 17.63
CA GLN A 316 -7.04 -3.55 18.18
C GLN A 316 -5.82 -4.14 18.90
N PHE A 317 -4.65 -3.49 18.81
CA PHE A 317 -3.40 -3.94 19.42
C PHE A 317 -3.00 -3.08 20.63
N ILE A 318 -3.96 -2.34 21.20
CA ILE A 318 -3.76 -1.65 22.47
C ILE A 318 -3.58 -2.71 23.56
N ASP A 319 -2.36 -2.84 24.08
CA ASP A 319 -1.97 -3.90 25.02
C ASP A 319 -2.67 -3.75 26.38
N ASN A 320 -3.08 -2.53 26.74
CA ASN A 320 -3.85 -2.22 27.93
C ASN A 320 -5.22 -1.67 27.53
N ILE A 321 -6.23 -2.53 27.37
CA ILE A 321 -7.61 -2.08 27.22
C ILE A 321 -8.01 -1.38 28.53
N PRO A 322 -8.18 -0.05 28.58
CA PRO A 322 -8.72 0.61 29.76
C PRO A 322 -10.14 0.09 30.06
N ASP A 323 -10.52 0.08 31.33
CA ASP A 323 -11.90 -0.14 31.78
C ASP A 323 -12.80 1.07 31.41
N ASP A 324 -12.91 1.38 30.11
CA ASP A 324 -13.68 2.48 29.56
C ASP A 324 -14.73 1.99 28.57
N GLU A 325 -16.01 2.30 28.84
CA GLU A 325 -17.16 1.81 28.06
C GLU A 325 -17.14 2.33 26.60
N ALA A 326 -16.71 3.58 26.39
CA ALA A 326 -16.72 4.19 25.06
C ALA A 326 -15.63 3.58 24.17
N LEU A 327 -14.42 3.37 24.72
CA LEU A 327 -13.36 2.70 23.98
C LEU A 327 -13.71 1.22 23.72
N PHE A 328 -14.29 0.53 24.71
CA PHE A 328 -14.76 -0.84 24.54
C PHE A 328 -15.77 -0.98 23.41
N THR A 329 -16.71 -0.02 23.30
CA THR A 329 -17.70 0.03 22.21
C THR A 329 -17.03 0.20 20.84
N LEU A 330 -16.00 1.05 20.73
CA LEU A 330 -15.23 1.21 19.49
C LEU A 330 -14.46 -0.06 19.12
N ILE A 331 -13.86 -0.75 20.11
CA ILE A 331 -13.18 -2.04 19.91
C ILE A 331 -14.17 -3.10 19.43
N LEU A 332 -15.36 -3.19 20.03
CA LEU A 332 -16.41 -4.11 19.57
C LEU A 332 -16.83 -3.82 18.13
N GLU A 333 -16.94 -2.55 17.74
CA GLU A 333 -17.24 -2.18 16.35
C GLU A 333 -16.12 -2.60 15.38
N ILE A 334 -14.85 -2.45 15.76
CA ILE A 334 -13.71 -2.98 14.98
C ILE A 334 -13.85 -4.50 14.80
N HIS A 335 -14.14 -5.23 15.88
CA HIS A 335 -14.34 -6.68 15.84
C HIS A 335 -15.51 -7.07 14.93
N ARG A 336 -16.64 -6.37 15.03
CA ARG A 336 -17.82 -6.61 14.18
C ARG A 336 -17.50 -6.43 12.69
N ARG A 337 -16.72 -5.41 12.33
CA ARG A 337 -16.26 -5.20 10.95
C ARG A 337 -15.28 -6.30 10.50
N ARG A 338 -14.40 -6.76 11.40
CA ARG A 338 -13.50 -7.89 11.11
C ARG A 338 -14.25 -9.19 10.91
N ASP A 339 -15.34 -9.43 11.63
CA ASP A 339 -16.17 -10.62 11.41
C ASP A 339 -16.75 -10.66 9.99
N MET A 340 -17.08 -9.49 9.41
CA MET A 340 -17.49 -9.40 8.01
C MET A 340 -16.34 -9.68 7.03
N VAL A 341 -15.12 -9.23 7.35
CA VAL A 341 -13.93 -9.60 6.57
C VAL A 341 -13.66 -11.10 6.64
N ALA A 342 -13.79 -11.70 7.83
CA ALA A 342 -13.62 -13.13 8.03
C ALA A 342 -14.70 -13.92 7.27
N MET A 343 -15.96 -13.47 7.32
CA MET A 343 -17.06 -14.06 6.55
C MET A 343 -16.79 -13.95 5.04
N HIS A 344 -16.33 -12.81 4.55
CA HIS A 344 -15.94 -12.62 3.16
C HIS A 344 -14.87 -13.66 2.73
N MET A 345 -13.82 -13.83 3.52
CA MET A 345 -12.76 -14.82 3.26
C MET A 345 -13.29 -16.26 3.29
N GLN A 346 -14.17 -16.57 4.25
CA GLN A 346 -14.80 -17.89 4.34
C GLN A 346 -15.69 -18.19 3.13
N MET A 347 -16.46 -17.21 2.66
CA MET A 347 -17.30 -17.36 1.48
C MET A 347 -16.46 -17.55 0.20
N LEU A 348 -15.34 -16.84 0.07
CA LEU A 348 -14.38 -17.07 -1.03
C LEU A 348 -13.80 -18.50 -0.98
N ASP A 349 -13.42 -18.96 0.20
CA ASP A 349 -12.91 -20.33 0.36
C ASP A 349 -13.99 -21.39 0.05
N GLN A 350 -15.25 -21.14 0.43
CA GLN A 350 -16.37 -22.01 0.06
C GLN A 350 -16.58 -22.08 -1.45
N HIS A 351 -16.41 -20.98 -2.18
CA HIS A 351 -16.50 -20.99 -3.65
C HIS A 351 -15.48 -21.94 -4.30
N LEU A 352 -14.29 -22.09 -3.70
CA LEU A 352 -13.26 -23.02 -4.19
C LEU A 352 -13.65 -24.49 -3.97
N HIS A 353 -14.48 -24.78 -2.97
CA HIS A 353 -15.01 -26.12 -2.72
C HIS A 353 -16.19 -26.48 -3.66
N CYS A 354 -16.76 -25.50 -4.37
CA CYS A 354 -17.89 -25.72 -5.28
C CYS A 354 -17.40 -25.90 -6.73
N PRO A 355 -17.54 -27.11 -7.33
CA PRO A 355 -17.10 -27.37 -8.72
C PRO A 355 -17.81 -26.50 -9.76
N SER A 356 -19.00 -26.00 -9.47
CA SER A 356 -19.70 -25.03 -10.32
C SER A 356 -18.94 -23.71 -10.35
N PHE A 357 -18.77 -23.05 -9.21
CA PHE A 357 -18.13 -21.73 -9.11
C PHE A 357 -16.65 -21.71 -9.49
N GLY A 358 -15.91 -22.77 -9.15
CA GLY A 358 -14.48 -22.88 -9.48
C GLY A 358 -14.21 -23.09 -10.97
N THR A 359 -15.14 -23.66 -11.74
CA THR A 359 -14.88 -24.18 -13.10
C THR A 359 -15.72 -23.52 -14.20
N HIS A 360 -16.56 -22.52 -13.88
CA HIS A 360 -17.46 -21.91 -14.86
C HIS A 360 -16.73 -21.18 -16.00
N ARG A 361 -16.81 -21.77 -17.21
CA ARG A 361 -16.82 -21.05 -18.50
C ARG A 361 -18.09 -20.20 -18.58
N PHE A 362 -18.15 -19.04 -17.92
CA PHE A 362 -19.19 -18.06 -18.22
C PHE A 362 -18.89 -17.50 -19.62
N ILE A 363 -19.60 -18.00 -20.64
CA ILE A 363 -19.94 -17.17 -21.80
C ILE A 363 -20.79 -16.05 -21.20
N SER A 364 -20.15 -14.95 -20.82
CA SER A 364 -20.88 -13.71 -20.56
C SER A 364 -21.65 -13.44 -21.84
N GLN A 365 -22.98 -13.45 -21.78
CA GLN A 365 -23.78 -12.80 -22.80
C GLN A 365 -23.31 -11.35 -22.82
N ALA A 366 -22.40 -11.06 -23.74
CA ALA A 366 -21.97 -9.71 -24.02
C ALA A 366 -23.23 -8.98 -24.49
N TYR A 367 -23.77 -8.12 -23.63
CA TYR A 367 -24.53 -7.00 -24.15
C TYR A 367 -23.58 -6.26 -25.11
N PRO A 368 -23.98 -6.00 -26.37
CA PRO A 368 -23.12 -5.36 -27.33
C PRO A 368 -22.94 -3.89 -26.95
N SER A 369 -21.95 -3.61 -26.10
CA SER A 369 -21.39 -2.26 -25.98
C SER A 369 -20.30 -2.12 -27.04
N ALA A 370 -20.55 -1.23 -27.98
CA ALA A 370 -19.68 -0.89 -29.10
C ALA A 370 -18.37 -0.23 -28.63
N SER A 371 -17.40 -1.03 -28.21
CA SER A 371 -15.96 -0.79 -28.39
C SER A 371 -15.25 -2.07 -27.95
N GLY A 372 -14.56 -2.73 -28.88
CA GLY A 372 -13.78 -3.92 -28.57
C GLY A 372 -12.63 -3.58 -27.63
N GLU A 373 -12.80 -3.87 -26.33
CA GLU A 373 -11.73 -4.11 -25.35
C GLU A 373 -12.37 -4.68 -24.07
N ASN A 374 -12.03 -5.93 -23.75
CA ASN A 374 -12.30 -6.65 -22.50
C ASN A 374 -13.73 -6.55 -21.93
N ALA A 375 -14.53 -7.60 -22.17
CA ALA A 375 -15.75 -7.86 -21.39
C ALA A 375 -15.41 -7.80 -19.89
N ARG A 376 -15.82 -6.72 -19.22
CA ARG A 376 -15.52 -6.46 -17.80
C ARG A 376 -16.19 -7.55 -16.96
N TYR A 377 -15.39 -8.37 -16.29
CA TYR A 377 -15.90 -9.39 -15.38
C TYR A 377 -16.33 -8.75 -14.07
N SER A 378 -17.54 -9.08 -13.60
CA SER A 378 -18.04 -8.55 -12.33
C SER A 378 -17.21 -9.10 -11.15
N PRO A 379 -16.81 -8.25 -10.20
CA PRO A 379 -16.13 -8.65 -8.97
C PRO A 379 -16.91 -9.68 -8.16
N ILE A 380 -16.21 -10.51 -7.37
CA ILE A 380 -16.85 -11.23 -6.26
C ILE A 380 -16.90 -10.27 -5.06
N THR A 381 -18.03 -9.59 -4.89
CA THR A 381 -18.29 -8.73 -3.72
C THR A 381 -19.41 -9.30 -2.88
N TYR A 382 -19.24 -9.28 -1.56
CA TYR A 382 -20.29 -9.54 -0.59
C TYR A 382 -20.72 -8.24 0.08
N PRO A 383 -21.98 -8.12 0.53
CA PRO A 383 -22.43 -6.92 1.23
C PRO A 383 -21.63 -6.71 2.51
N SER A 384 -21.26 -5.47 2.78
CA SER A 384 -20.76 -4.99 4.06
C SER A 384 -21.88 -5.02 5.09
N VAL A 385 -21.55 -4.67 6.32
CA VAL A 385 -22.55 -4.40 7.37
C VAL A 385 -23.65 -3.46 6.86
N LEU A 386 -23.29 -2.45 6.07
CA LEU A 386 -24.18 -1.40 5.59
C LEU A 386 -24.97 -1.81 4.32
N GLY A 387 -24.79 -3.05 3.86
CA GLY A 387 -25.39 -3.55 2.63
C GLY A 387 -24.68 -3.09 1.36
N GLU A 388 -23.65 -2.23 1.44
CA GLU A 388 -22.85 -1.82 0.29
C GLU A 388 -21.86 -2.93 -0.11
N PRO A 389 -21.48 -3.07 -1.39
CA PRO A 389 -20.52 -4.10 -1.79
C PRO A 389 -19.13 -3.80 -1.20
N LEU A 390 -18.54 -4.76 -0.50
CA LEU A 390 -17.14 -4.67 -0.07
C LEU A 390 -16.23 -4.66 -1.30
N HIS A 391 -15.49 -3.57 -1.48
CA HIS A 391 -14.52 -3.43 -2.57
C HIS A 391 -13.24 -4.20 -2.25
N GLY A 392 -12.85 -5.11 -3.17
CA GLY A 392 -11.71 -6.00 -2.96
C GLY A 392 -10.38 -5.29 -2.67
N GLU A 393 -10.04 -4.20 -3.38
CA GLU A 393 -8.73 -3.53 -3.22
C GLU A 393 -8.61 -2.84 -1.86
N ASP A 394 -9.69 -2.20 -1.40
CA ASP A 394 -9.74 -1.61 -0.07
C ASP A 394 -9.67 -2.68 1.03
N LEU A 395 -10.29 -3.84 0.79
CA LEU A 395 -10.19 -5.00 1.65
C LEU A 395 -8.74 -5.50 1.71
N ALA A 396 -8.07 -5.71 0.58
CA ALA A 396 -6.71 -6.21 0.55
C ALA A 396 -5.72 -5.27 1.25
N THR A 397 -5.90 -3.95 1.08
CA THR A 397 -5.06 -2.94 1.75
C THR A 397 -5.35 -2.82 3.25
N SER A 398 -6.51 -3.28 3.72
CA SER A 398 -6.84 -3.33 5.16
C SER A 398 -6.22 -4.54 5.88
N ILE A 399 -5.87 -5.60 5.15
CA ILE A 399 -5.31 -6.82 5.73
C ILE A 399 -3.81 -6.64 5.97
N GLN A 400 -3.45 -6.48 7.24
CA GLN A 400 -2.06 -6.29 7.65
C GLN A 400 -1.30 -7.63 7.75
N ARG A 401 -0.05 -7.66 7.28
CA ARG A 401 0.83 -8.83 7.41
C ARG A 401 0.98 -9.26 8.88
N GLY A 402 0.84 -10.55 9.14
CA GLY A 402 0.92 -11.12 10.50
C GLY A 402 -0.39 -11.06 11.30
N SER A 403 -1.45 -10.47 10.76
CA SER A 403 -2.79 -10.50 11.37
C SER A 403 -3.49 -11.86 11.16
N LEU A 404 -4.56 -12.13 11.92
CA LEU A 404 -5.42 -13.29 11.69
C LEU A 404 -6.08 -13.26 10.31
N ASP A 405 -6.42 -12.08 9.80
CA ASP A 405 -7.03 -11.90 8.48
C ASP A 405 -6.03 -12.24 7.37
N TRP A 406 -4.75 -11.93 7.58
CA TRP A 406 -3.66 -12.35 6.69
C TRP A 406 -3.54 -13.88 6.64
N GLU A 407 -3.57 -14.55 7.79
CA GLU A 407 -3.54 -16.02 7.82
C GLU A 407 -4.76 -16.67 7.16
N ARG A 408 -5.95 -16.05 7.30
CA ARG A 408 -7.17 -16.47 6.58
C ARG A 408 -7.01 -16.31 5.07
N ALA A 409 -6.51 -15.16 4.62
CA ALA A 409 -6.26 -14.90 3.20
C ALA A 409 -5.24 -15.89 2.61
N LEU A 410 -4.13 -16.13 3.30
CA LEU A 410 -3.13 -17.12 2.89
C LEU A 410 -3.69 -18.54 2.87
N ARG A 411 -4.60 -18.91 3.78
CA ARG A 411 -5.26 -20.22 3.75
C ARG A 411 -6.12 -20.38 2.49
N CYS A 412 -6.93 -19.38 2.16
CA CYS A 412 -7.76 -19.37 0.95
C CYS A 412 -6.89 -19.46 -0.31
N LEU A 413 -5.81 -18.67 -0.40
CA LEU A 413 -4.87 -18.72 -1.53
C LEU A 413 -4.16 -20.07 -1.64
N ARG A 414 -3.70 -20.63 -0.52
CA ARG A 414 -3.10 -21.97 -0.48
C ARG A 414 -4.06 -23.05 -0.95
N HIS A 415 -5.36 -22.91 -0.64
CA HIS A 415 -6.38 -23.82 -1.17
C HIS A 415 -6.56 -23.60 -2.68
N ALA A 416 -6.70 -22.37 -3.14
CA ALA A 416 -6.84 -22.05 -4.57
C ALA A 416 -5.67 -22.57 -5.42
N LEU A 417 -4.43 -22.43 -4.94
CA LEU A 417 -3.24 -22.95 -5.63
C LEU A 417 -3.20 -24.48 -5.73
N ARG A 418 -3.92 -25.20 -4.86
CA ARG A 418 -4.05 -26.67 -4.92
C ARG A 418 -5.26 -27.12 -5.73
N SER A 419 -6.38 -26.40 -5.65
CA SER A 419 -7.62 -26.76 -6.34
C SER A 419 -7.67 -26.30 -7.81
N ASN A 420 -6.74 -25.44 -8.24
CA ASN A 420 -6.60 -24.94 -9.61
C ASN A 420 -7.93 -24.42 -10.20
N PRO A 421 -8.51 -23.36 -9.61
CA PRO A 421 -9.75 -22.78 -10.11
C PRO A 421 -9.52 -22.12 -11.48
N SER A 422 -10.62 -21.89 -12.19
CA SER A 422 -10.65 -21.27 -13.51
C SER A 422 -9.94 -19.92 -13.56
N PRO A 423 -9.35 -19.54 -14.71
CA PRO A 423 -8.79 -18.20 -14.92
C PRO A 423 -9.78 -17.06 -14.65
N GLU A 424 -11.08 -17.30 -14.85
CA GLU A 424 -12.18 -16.39 -14.50
C GLU A 424 -12.22 -16.09 -13.01
N TRP A 425 -12.08 -17.10 -12.14
CA TRP A 425 -12.07 -16.91 -10.70
C TRP A 425 -10.90 -16.03 -10.29
N TRP A 426 -9.70 -16.34 -10.77
CA TRP A 426 -8.50 -15.56 -10.50
C TRP A 426 -8.66 -14.10 -10.94
N ARG A 427 -9.16 -13.82 -12.15
CA ARG A 427 -9.40 -12.44 -12.61
C ARG A 427 -10.32 -11.62 -11.72
N ARG A 428 -11.23 -12.27 -10.97
CA ARG A 428 -12.15 -11.58 -10.05
C ARG A 428 -11.55 -11.28 -8.69
N VAL A 429 -10.44 -11.92 -8.30
CA VAL A 429 -9.87 -11.82 -6.94
C VAL A 429 -8.43 -11.28 -6.91
N LEU A 430 -7.76 -11.12 -8.06
CA LEU A 430 -6.35 -10.69 -8.14
C LEU A 430 -6.17 -9.18 -8.24
N ILE A 431 -5.34 -8.60 -7.37
CA ILE A 431 -4.86 -7.23 -7.51
C ILE A 431 -3.55 -7.24 -8.30
N VAL A 432 -3.48 -6.44 -9.36
CA VAL A 432 -2.25 -6.23 -10.13
C VAL A 432 -1.19 -5.57 -9.26
N ALA A 433 0.03 -6.09 -9.29
CA ALA A 433 1.17 -5.56 -8.56
C ALA A 433 1.41 -4.08 -8.89
N PRO A 434 1.69 -3.22 -7.91
CA PRO A 434 1.84 -1.76 -8.14
C PRO A 434 2.87 -1.41 -9.21
N CYS A 435 3.95 -2.19 -9.33
CA CYS A 435 5.03 -1.99 -10.30
C CYS A 435 4.61 -2.18 -11.77
N TYR A 436 3.49 -2.86 -12.04
CA TYR A 436 2.99 -3.12 -13.39
C TYR A 436 1.77 -2.26 -13.77
N LYS A 437 1.35 -1.30 -12.92
CA LYS A 437 0.25 -0.39 -13.26
C LYS A 437 0.71 0.54 -14.39
N HIS A 438 0.27 0.27 -15.62
CA HIS A 438 0.68 1.00 -16.84
C HIS A 438 0.21 2.48 -16.88
N HIS A 439 -0.78 2.87 -16.07
CA HIS A 439 -1.18 4.27 -15.89
C HIS A 439 -1.72 4.53 -14.48
N VAL A 440 -1.27 5.61 -13.84
CA VAL A 440 -1.76 6.13 -12.54
C VAL A 440 -3.25 6.55 -12.58
N GLN A 441 -3.88 6.56 -13.77
CA GLN A 441 -5.23 7.09 -14.00
C GLN A 441 -6.27 6.06 -14.49
N GLN A 442 -5.93 4.77 -14.65
CA GLN A 442 -6.97 3.78 -14.95
C GLN A 442 -7.83 3.51 -13.71
N PRO A 443 -9.17 3.56 -13.82
CA PRO A 443 -10.05 3.28 -12.69
C PRO A 443 -9.79 1.86 -12.19
N LEU A 444 -9.52 1.77 -10.89
CA LEU A 444 -9.19 0.57 -10.15
C LEU A 444 -10.20 -0.55 -10.46
N THR A 445 -9.71 -1.75 -10.78
CA THR A 445 -10.55 -2.91 -11.07
C THR A 445 -11.38 -3.24 -9.84
N PRO A 446 -12.73 -3.07 -9.88
CA PRO A 446 -13.56 -3.46 -8.76
C PRO A 446 -13.42 -4.97 -8.61
N GLY A 447 -13.10 -5.46 -7.40
CA GLY A 447 -13.23 -6.89 -7.02
C GLY A 447 -12.06 -7.63 -6.45
N ALA A 448 -10.86 -7.11 -6.63
CA ALA A 448 -9.66 -7.86 -6.38
C ALA A 448 -9.32 -7.94 -4.89
N VAL A 449 -9.43 -9.10 -4.25
CA VAL A 449 -9.37 -9.30 -2.78
C VAL A 449 -7.97 -9.59 -2.25
N PHE A 450 -7.07 -10.11 -3.10
CA PHE A 450 -5.73 -10.52 -2.68
C PHE A 450 -4.67 -9.57 -3.23
N SER A 451 -3.86 -9.02 -2.32
CA SER A 451 -2.71 -8.19 -2.71
C SER A 451 -1.62 -9.03 -3.37
N SER A 452 -0.79 -8.38 -4.19
CA SER A 452 0.36 -9.04 -4.81
C SER A 452 1.31 -9.64 -3.76
N GLU A 453 1.43 -9.02 -2.58
CA GLU A 453 2.22 -9.58 -1.48
C GLU A 453 1.66 -10.92 -0.97
N MET A 454 0.34 -11.01 -0.77
CA MET A 454 -0.31 -12.25 -0.32
C MET A 454 -0.15 -13.36 -1.35
N ILE A 455 -0.35 -13.05 -2.63
CA ILE A 455 -0.24 -14.01 -3.73
C ILE A 455 1.21 -14.50 -3.86
N CYS A 456 2.17 -13.59 -3.78
CA CYS A 456 3.60 -13.88 -3.80
C CYS A 456 3.99 -14.84 -2.66
N GLU A 457 3.60 -14.53 -1.43
CA GLU A 457 3.88 -15.39 -0.26
C GLU A 457 3.22 -16.78 -0.40
N ALA A 458 1.96 -16.84 -0.85
CA ALA A 458 1.28 -18.12 -1.10
C ALA A 458 1.95 -18.94 -2.21
N ALA A 459 2.42 -18.30 -3.29
CA ALA A 459 3.14 -18.96 -4.37
C ALA A 459 4.51 -19.48 -3.92
N ILE A 460 5.21 -18.75 -3.04
CA ILE A 460 6.47 -19.20 -2.42
C ILE A 460 6.20 -20.40 -1.52
N ASP A 461 5.19 -20.35 -0.67
CA ASP A 461 4.80 -21.48 0.20
C ASP A 461 4.49 -22.73 -0.63
N ARG A 462 3.74 -22.58 -1.74
CA ARG A 462 3.45 -23.69 -2.67
C ARG A 462 4.72 -24.22 -3.34
N THR A 463 5.62 -23.34 -3.77
CA THR A 463 6.92 -23.74 -4.35
C THR A 463 7.75 -24.55 -3.34
N MET A 464 7.81 -24.10 -2.09
CA MET A 464 8.54 -24.77 -1.01
C MET A 464 7.90 -26.11 -0.61
N GLU A 465 6.56 -26.19 -0.62
CA GLU A 465 5.83 -27.45 -0.41
C GLU A 465 6.15 -28.47 -1.50
N LEU A 466 6.07 -28.07 -2.78
CA LEU A 466 6.36 -28.96 -3.91
C LEU A 466 7.81 -29.42 -3.92
N LEU A 467 8.76 -28.55 -3.56
CA LEU A 467 10.16 -28.93 -3.40
C LEU A 467 10.36 -30.01 -2.33
N LYS A 468 9.64 -29.92 -1.20
CA LYS A 468 9.68 -30.97 -0.17
C LYS A 468 9.07 -32.26 -0.70
N LEU A 469 7.93 -32.19 -1.41
CA LEU A 469 7.25 -33.33 -2.00
C LEU A 469 8.14 -34.07 -3.01
N THR A 470 8.90 -33.34 -3.83
CA THR A 470 9.87 -33.92 -4.78
C THR A 470 10.92 -34.80 -4.10
N ASN A 471 11.28 -34.49 -2.85
CA ASN A 471 12.26 -35.27 -2.11
C ASN A 471 11.65 -36.49 -1.39
N SER A 472 10.33 -36.58 -1.27
CA SER A 472 9.63 -37.63 -0.51
C SER A 472 8.76 -38.55 -1.36
N GLU A 473 8.22 -38.10 -2.50
CA GLU A 473 7.24 -38.84 -3.31
C GLU A 473 7.67 -38.99 -4.78
N THR A 474 7.41 -40.18 -5.33
CA THR A 474 7.77 -40.57 -6.72
C THR A 474 6.87 -39.96 -7.81
N HIS A 475 5.70 -39.40 -7.48
CA HIS A 475 4.71 -38.91 -8.46
C HIS A 475 4.38 -37.40 -8.35
N CYS A 476 5.32 -36.59 -7.85
CA CYS A 476 5.12 -35.15 -7.68
C CYS A 476 5.08 -34.33 -9.00
N TRP A 477 5.44 -34.91 -10.15
CA TRP A 477 5.54 -34.17 -11.42
C TRP A 477 4.21 -33.56 -11.86
N GLN A 478 3.10 -34.28 -11.68
CA GLN A 478 1.78 -33.78 -12.05
C GLN A 478 1.40 -32.52 -11.26
N GLU A 479 1.76 -32.46 -9.97
CA GLU A 479 1.53 -31.29 -9.12
C GLU A 479 2.35 -30.08 -9.57
N TRP A 480 3.58 -30.30 -10.05
CA TRP A 480 4.41 -29.26 -10.65
C TRP A 480 3.82 -28.73 -11.96
N LEU A 481 3.29 -29.60 -12.83
CA LEU A 481 2.62 -29.21 -14.07
C LEU A 481 1.40 -28.32 -13.77
N ILE A 482 0.50 -28.79 -12.89
CA ILE A 482 -0.72 -28.05 -12.50
C ILE A 482 -0.35 -26.68 -11.92
N PHE A 483 0.63 -26.63 -11.02
CA PHE A 483 1.06 -25.37 -10.42
C PHE A 483 1.72 -24.44 -11.45
N SER A 484 2.46 -24.98 -12.42
CA SER A 484 3.13 -24.15 -13.44
C SER A 484 2.16 -23.37 -14.31
N ASP A 485 0.99 -23.94 -14.63
CA ASP A 485 -0.05 -23.27 -15.41
C ASP A 485 -0.63 -22.07 -14.64
N VAL A 486 -0.96 -22.29 -13.36
CA VAL A 486 -1.46 -21.24 -12.47
C VAL A 486 -0.40 -20.17 -12.26
N PHE A 487 0.84 -20.57 -12.00
CA PHE A 487 1.96 -19.66 -11.77
C PHE A 487 2.26 -18.80 -13.01
N PHE A 488 2.22 -19.40 -14.20
CA PHE A 488 2.35 -18.68 -15.46
C PHE A 488 1.23 -17.65 -15.64
N PHE A 489 -0.01 -18.03 -15.34
CA PHE A 489 -1.15 -17.11 -15.38
C PHE A 489 -0.99 -15.94 -14.39
N LEU A 490 -0.58 -16.20 -13.15
CA LEU A 490 -0.38 -15.18 -12.12
C LEU A 490 0.73 -14.20 -12.49
N MET A 491 1.83 -14.69 -13.08
CA MET A 491 2.92 -13.86 -13.58
C MET A 491 2.50 -13.05 -14.80
N LYS A 492 1.83 -13.66 -15.78
CA LYS A 492 1.36 -13.00 -17.00
C LYS A 492 0.31 -11.91 -16.72
N SER A 493 -0.53 -12.12 -15.71
CA SER A 493 -1.55 -11.14 -15.27
C SER A 493 -0.98 -10.03 -14.38
N GLY A 494 0.29 -10.10 -14.01
CA GLY A 494 0.92 -9.13 -13.11
C GLY A 494 0.47 -9.24 -11.66
N GLY A 495 -0.11 -10.36 -11.24
CA GLY A 495 -0.49 -10.61 -9.84
C GLY A 495 0.71 -10.83 -8.92
N ILE A 496 1.87 -11.17 -9.46
CA ILE A 496 3.13 -11.36 -8.72
C ILE A 496 4.21 -10.45 -9.30
N ASP A 497 4.83 -9.61 -8.46
CA ASP A 497 6.08 -8.93 -8.80
C ASP A 497 7.20 -9.97 -8.91
N PHE A 498 7.80 -10.08 -10.11
CA PHE A 498 8.79 -11.09 -10.41
C PHE A 498 10.08 -10.89 -9.59
N LEU A 499 10.51 -9.65 -9.39
CA LEU A 499 11.74 -9.34 -8.67
C LEU A 499 11.56 -9.63 -7.18
N ASP A 500 10.43 -9.23 -6.60
CA ASP A 500 10.07 -9.54 -5.21
C ASP A 500 9.98 -11.05 -4.98
N PHE A 501 9.35 -11.79 -5.91
CA PHE A 501 9.26 -13.24 -5.84
C PHE A 501 10.64 -13.92 -5.83
N VAL A 502 11.53 -13.55 -6.76
CA VAL A 502 12.90 -14.11 -6.82
C VAL A 502 13.67 -13.80 -5.54
N ASP A 503 13.59 -12.56 -5.05
CA ASP A 503 14.28 -12.13 -3.83
C ASP A 503 13.80 -12.91 -2.59
N LYS A 504 12.48 -13.03 -2.41
CA LYS A 504 11.89 -13.76 -1.28
C LYS A 504 12.11 -15.26 -1.37
N LEU A 505 11.97 -15.87 -2.56
CA LEU A 505 12.23 -17.29 -2.76
C LEU A 505 13.68 -17.64 -2.46
N ALA A 506 14.63 -16.86 -2.98
CA ALA A 506 16.05 -17.04 -2.68
C ALA A 506 16.33 -16.93 -1.18
N SER A 507 15.74 -15.95 -0.49
CA SER A 507 15.85 -15.82 0.96
C SER A 507 15.29 -17.05 1.71
N ARG A 508 14.13 -17.55 1.29
CA ARG A 508 13.47 -18.70 1.92
C ARG A 508 14.24 -20.00 1.75
N VAL A 509 14.85 -20.17 0.57
CA VAL A 509 15.72 -21.31 0.26
C VAL A 509 17.02 -21.24 1.07
N ILE A 510 17.67 -20.08 1.17
CA ILE A 510 18.91 -19.92 1.94
C ILE A 510 18.67 -20.16 3.44
N LYS A 511 17.53 -19.67 3.97
CA LYS A 511 17.12 -19.88 5.37
C LYS A 511 16.63 -21.30 5.65
N GLY A 512 16.19 -22.01 4.62
CA GLY A 512 15.70 -23.40 4.71
C GLY A 512 16.84 -24.40 4.73
N ASP A 513 16.48 -25.69 4.75
CA ASP A 513 17.45 -26.75 4.56
C ASP A 513 17.94 -26.74 3.10
N GLN A 514 19.22 -26.44 2.88
CA GLN A 514 19.83 -26.40 1.53
C GLN A 514 19.69 -27.75 0.81
N GLN A 515 19.45 -28.85 1.54
CA GLN A 515 19.14 -30.15 0.98
C GLN A 515 17.80 -30.22 0.24
N ILE A 516 16.94 -29.20 0.33
CA ILE A 516 15.64 -29.17 -0.37
C ILE A 516 15.80 -28.96 -1.87
N LEU A 517 16.83 -28.21 -2.30
CA LEU A 517 17.16 -28.02 -3.71
C LEU A 517 18.06 -29.15 -4.22
N ARG A 518 17.51 -30.36 -4.40
CA ARG A 518 18.25 -31.47 -5.03
C ARG A 518 18.13 -31.47 -6.56
N ASN A 519 17.04 -30.91 -7.09
CA ASN A 519 16.65 -31.03 -8.49
C ASN A 519 16.38 -29.67 -9.14
N ASN A 520 16.31 -29.64 -10.47
CA ASN A 520 16.08 -28.43 -11.28
C ASN A 520 14.60 -28.04 -11.45
N HIS A 521 13.69 -28.45 -10.55
CA HIS A 521 12.26 -28.11 -10.67
C HIS A 521 11.98 -26.60 -10.57
N VAL A 522 12.65 -25.87 -9.69
CA VAL A 522 12.51 -24.39 -9.61
C VAL A 522 13.07 -23.73 -10.86
N THR A 523 14.23 -24.18 -11.33
CA THR A 523 14.82 -23.76 -12.60
C THR A 523 13.83 -23.94 -13.75
N TRP A 524 13.15 -25.09 -13.80
CA TRP A 524 12.11 -25.38 -14.77
C TRP A 524 10.88 -24.49 -14.64
N LEU A 525 10.38 -24.26 -13.42
CA LEU A 525 9.25 -23.34 -13.19
C LEU A 525 9.57 -21.92 -13.68
N LEU A 526 10.77 -21.42 -13.37
CA LEU A 526 11.22 -20.11 -13.83
C LEU A 526 11.42 -20.06 -15.35
N ALA A 527 11.83 -21.17 -15.99
CA ALA A 527 11.94 -21.25 -17.43
C ALA A 527 10.58 -21.14 -18.15
N GLN A 528 9.47 -21.50 -17.51
CA GLN A 528 8.13 -21.29 -18.06
C GLN A 528 7.79 -19.80 -18.22
N ILE A 529 8.19 -18.97 -17.25
CA ILE A 529 7.76 -17.56 -17.17
C ILE A 529 8.76 -16.57 -17.78
N ILE A 530 10.00 -16.98 -18.06
CA ILE A 530 11.07 -16.06 -18.49
C ILE A 530 10.84 -15.43 -19.87
N ARG A 531 9.85 -15.92 -20.62
CA ARG A 531 9.42 -15.37 -21.91
C ARG A 531 8.22 -14.44 -21.80
N ILE A 532 7.62 -14.30 -20.60
CA ILE A 532 6.53 -13.35 -20.37
C ILE A 532 7.07 -11.93 -20.47
N GLU A 533 6.34 -11.07 -21.19
CA GLU A 533 6.73 -9.68 -21.42
C GLU A 533 6.99 -8.90 -20.13
N LEU A 534 6.11 -9.01 -19.12
CA LEU A 534 6.31 -8.39 -17.80
C LEU A 534 7.63 -8.82 -17.13
N VAL A 535 7.99 -10.10 -17.24
CA VAL A 535 9.24 -10.64 -16.67
C VAL A 535 10.46 -10.13 -17.43
N ILE A 536 10.40 -10.11 -18.77
CA ILE A 536 11.45 -9.56 -19.62
C ILE A 536 11.67 -8.07 -19.31
N ASN A 537 10.58 -7.30 -19.21
CA ASN A 537 10.63 -5.88 -18.87
C ASN A 537 11.21 -5.66 -17.48
N ALA A 538 10.76 -6.41 -16.48
CA ALA A 538 11.32 -6.35 -15.13
C ALA A 538 12.83 -6.60 -15.11
N LEU A 539 13.31 -7.65 -15.79
CA LEU A 539 14.73 -7.97 -15.90
C LEU A 539 15.55 -6.89 -16.63
N ASN A 540 14.99 -6.26 -17.66
CA ASN A 540 15.65 -5.21 -18.43
C ASN A 540 15.74 -3.88 -17.66
N THR A 541 14.71 -3.56 -16.88
CA THR A 541 14.65 -2.30 -16.10
C THR A 541 15.29 -2.40 -14.72
N ASP A 542 15.61 -3.60 -14.24
CA ASP A 542 16.13 -3.80 -12.89
C ASP A 542 17.54 -3.16 -12.72
N PRO A 543 17.71 -2.18 -11.82
CA PRO A 543 19.02 -1.59 -11.53
C PRO A 543 20.00 -2.62 -10.93
N ARG A 544 19.48 -3.71 -10.34
CA ARG A 544 20.24 -4.79 -9.70
C ARG A 544 20.32 -6.04 -10.60
N LYS A 545 20.19 -5.89 -11.92
CA LYS A 545 20.12 -7.00 -12.90
C LYS A 545 21.14 -8.12 -12.70
N VAL A 546 22.40 -7.82 -12.33
CA VAL A 546 23.46 -8.82 -12.10
C VAL A 546 23.16 -9.66 -10.86
N GLU A 547 22.71 -9.01 -9.77
CA GLU A 547 22.33 -9.68 -8.52
C GLU A 547 21.11 -10.57 -8.73
N THR A 548 20.06 -10.03 -9.36
CA THR A 548 18.83 -10.76 -9.68
C THR A 548 19.14 -11.97 -10.57
N THR A 549 19.97 -11.79 -11.60
CA THR A 549 20.41 -12.90 -12.45
C THR A 549 21.15 -13.96 -11.65
N ARG A 550 22.06 -13.57 -10.74
CA ARG A 550 22.77 -14.50 -9.87
C ARG A 550 21.80 -15.29 -8.97
N LYS A 551 20.78 -14.65 -8.42
CA LYS A 551 19.73 -15.32 -7.62
C LYS A 551 18.95 -16.33 -8.45
N ILE A 552 18.53 -15.99 -9.67
CA ILE A 552 17.86 -16.92 -10.58
C ILE A 552 18.73 -18.16 -10.85
N LEU A 553 20.01 -17.95 -11.10
CA LEU A 553 20.94 -19.04 -11.39
C LEU A 553 21.35 -19.85 -10.15
N SER A 554 21.21 -19.29 -8.96
CA SER A 554 21.49 -20.01 -7.71
C SER A 554 20.56 -21.23 -7.49
N PHE A 555 19.44 -21.28 -8.21
CA PHE A 555 18.54 -22.43 -8.22
C PHE A 555 19.02 -23.58 -9.11
N HIS A 556 20.03 -23.36 -9.96
CA HIS A 556 20.60 -24.39 -10.83
C HIS A 556 21.34 -25.43 -9.98
N LYS A 557 21.11 -26.70 -10.31
CA LYS A 557 21.84 -27.82 -9.73
C LYS A 557 22.74 -28.46 -10.78
N GLU A 558 24.00 -28.64 -10.40
CA GLU A 558 25.09 -29.13 -11.25
C GLU A 558 25.44 -30.60 -10.98
N GLU A 559 24.73 -31.30 -10.09
CA GLU A 559 25.22 -32.59 -9.58
C GLU A 559 24.79 -33.81 -10.42
N LYS A 560 25.80 -34.66 -10.67
CA LYS A 560 25.83 -35.90 -11.44
C LYS A 560 25.05 -37.01 -10.74
N THR A 561 24.11 -37.64 -11.45
CA THR A 561 23.88 -39.11 -11.52
C THR A 561 22.50 -39.37 -12.11
N SER A 562 22.43 -39.80 -13.36
CA SER A 562 21.40 -40.75 -13.74
C SER A 562 22.09 -42.11 -13.80
N GLU A 563 21.74 -43.01 -12.88
CA GLU A 563 21.92 -44.43 -13.17
C GLU A 563 21.29 -44.69 -14.55
N PRO A 564 21.98 -45.39 -15.46
CA PRO A 564 21.52 -45.57 -16.85
C PRO A 564 20.17 -46.30 -17.00
N ASN A 565 19.58 -46.77 -15.90
CA ASN A 565 18.39 -47.61 -15.88
C ASN A 565 17.05 -46.84 -15.77
N ASN A 566 17.03 -45.54 -15.46
CA ASN A 566 15.78 -44.76 -15.31
C ASN A 566 15.79 -43.46 -16.14
N VAL A 567 15.88 -43.60 -17.47
CA VAL A 567 15.77 -42.48 -18.40
C VAL A 567 14.29 -42.20 -18.66
N THR A 568 13.74 -41.15 -18.04
CA THR A 568 12.38 -40.68 -18.28
C THR A 568 12.43 -39.35 -19.03
N PRO A 569 11.37 -38.96 -19.77
CA PRO A 569 11.33 -37.65 -20.44
C PRO A 569 11.56 -36.49 -19.47
N GLN A 570 11.03 -36.62 -18.24
CA GLN A 570 11.18 -35.66 -17.16
C GLN A 570 12.62 -35.55 -16.68
N SER A 571 13.32 -36.66 -16.44
CA SER A 571 14.70 -36.61 -15.94
C SER A 571 15.64 -35.97 -16.96
N ILE A 572 15.42 -36.22 -18.26
CA ILE A 572 16.11 -35.53 -19.36
C ILE A 572 15.82 -34.04 -19.34
N LEU A 573 14.55 -33.65 -19.25
CA LEU A 573 14.18 -32.23 -19.22
C LEU A 573 14.88 -31.50 -18.08
N LEU A 574 14.82 -32.04 -16.86
CA LEU A 574 15.45 -31.44 -15.67
C LEU A 574 16.97 -31.40 -15.75
N ASP A 575 17.63 -32.31 -16.47
CA ASP A 575 19.08 -32.30 -16.68
C ASP A 575 19.53 -31.15 -17.62
N PHE A 576 18.70 -30.82 -18.62
CA PHE A 576 19.02 -29.82 -19.65
C PHE A 576 18.40 -28.43 -19.38
N ILE A 577 17.43 -28.31 -18.49
CA ILE A 577 16.66 -27.07 -18.33
C ILE A 577 17.51 -25.89 -17.84
N SER A 578 18.53 -26.14 -17.02
CA SER A 578 19.49 -25.12 -16.58
C SER A 578 20.20 -24.47 -17.76
N SER A 579 20.69 -25.28 -18.71
CA SER A 579 21.28 -24.82 -19.98
C SER A 579 20.29 -23.97 -20.79
N SER A 580 19.06 -24.46 -20.95
CA SER A 580 18.00 -23.76 -21.69
C SER A 580 17.72 -22.37 -21.09
N GLN A 581 17.63 -22.29 -19.75
CA GLN A 581 17.40 -21.05 -19.05
C GLN A 581 18.60 -20.09 -19.12
N THR A 582 19.83 -20.59 -18.95
CA THR A 582 21.03 -19.74 -19.03
C THR A 582 21.20 -19.13 -20.41
N LEU A 583 20.98 -19.91 -21.49
CA LEU A 583 21.01 -19.39 -22.85
C LEU A 583 19.96 -18.29 -23.07
N ARG A 584 18.78 -18.45 -22.46
CA ARG A 584 17.72 -17.43 -22.54
C ARG A 584 18.07 -16.17 -21.76
N ILE A 585 18.57 -16.30 -20.52
CA ILE A 585 19.05 -15.18 -19.71
C ILE A 585 20.15 -14.42 -20.44
N TRP A 586 21.11 -15.14 -21.04
CA TRP A 586 22.17 -14.54 -21.84
C TRP A 586 21.63 -13.73 -23.03
N SER A 587 20.58 -14.22 -23.71
CA SER A 587 19.93 -13.47 -24.79
C SER A 587 19.26 -12.16 -24.33
N ILE A 588 18.83 -12.10 -23.07
CA ILE A 588 18.23 -10.90 -22.47
C ILE A 588 19.34 -9.97 -21.94
N ASN A 589 20.40 -10.52 -21.36
CA ASN A 589 21.48 -9.77 -20.74
C ASN A 589 22.86 -10.29 -21.19
N THR A 590 23.39 -9.67 -22.25
CA THR A 590 24.67 -10.06 -22.87
C THR A 590 25.87 -9.88 -21.95
N SER A 591 25.77 -9.01 -20.92
CA SER A 591 26.85 -8.79 -19.95
C SER A 591 27.09 -10.00 -19.04
N PHE A 592 26.21 -11.00 -19.07
CA PHE A 592 26.33 -12.21 -18.25
C PHE A 592 27.22 -13.30 -18.88
N ARG A 593 27.84 -13.02 -20.04
CA ARG A 593 28.66 -13.98 -20.79
C ARG A 593 29.73 -14.69 -19.96
N GLU A 594 30.33 -14.00 -18.99
CA GLU A 594 31.47 -14.50 -18.20
C GLU A 594 31.07 -15.55 -17.13
N HIS A 595 29.77 -15.70 -16.85
CA HIS A 595 29.25 -16.57 -15.80
C HIS A 595 28.55 -17.83 -16.35
N LEU A 596 28.66 -18.09 -17.67
CA LEU A 596 28.17 -19.30 -18.32
C LEU A 596 29.05 -20.50 -17.96
N ASN A 597 28.46 -21.52 -17.32
CA ASN A 597 29.16 -22.79 -17.08
C ASN A 597 29.42 -23.53 -18.41
N HIS A 598 30.62 -24.08 -18.58
CA HIS A 598 31.02 -24.84 -19.77
C HIS A 598 30.11 -26.04 -20.05
N GLU A 599 29.64 -26.72 -19.01
CA GLU A 599 28.71 -27.85 -19.13
C GLU A 599 27.37 -27.41 -19.71
N GLN A 600 26.84 -26.27 -19.25
CA GLN A 600 25.59 -25.72 -19.75
C GLN A 600 25.70 -25.37 -21.23
N LEU A 601 26.82 -24.80 -21.67
CA LEU A 601 27.05 -24.52 -23.08
C LEU A 601 27.14 -25.81 -23.91
N GLN A 602 27.77 -26.85 -23.37
CA GLN A 602 27.87 -28.15 -24.03
C GLN A 602 26.49 -28.81 -24.20
N LYS A 603 25.64 -28.80 -23.18
CA LYS A 603 24.25 -29.28 -23.25
C LYS A 603 23.45 -28.50 -24.31
N GLY A 604 23.66 -27.19 -24.42
CA GLY A 604 23.08 -26.35 -25.47
C GLY A 604 23.45 -26.81 -26.88
N LYS A 605 24.74 -27.14 -27.09
CA LYS A 605 25.23 -27.69 -28.37
C LYS A 605 24.65 -29.07 -28.67
N GLN A 606 24.50 -29.93 -27.66
CA GLN A 606 23.90 -31.26 -27.84
C GLN A 606 22.45 -31.18 -28.34
N ILE A 607 21.67 -30.21 -27.87
CA ILE A 607 20.29 -29.99 -28.35
C ILE A 607 20.30 -29.53 -29.81
N ASP A 608 21.16 -28.58 -30.16
CA ASP A 608 21.30 -28.07 -31.54
C ASP A 608 21.76 -29.18 -32.51
N GLU A 609 22.74 -29.98 -32.12
CA GLU A 609 23.20 -31.14 -32.89
C GLU A 609 22.12 -32.21 -33.04
N TRP A 610 21.39 -32.51 -31.97
CA TRP A 610 20.25 -33.44 -32.00
C TRP A 610 19.18 -32.95 -32.98
N TRP A 611 18.82 -31.66 -32.95
CA TRP A 611 17.84 -31.07 -33.86
C TRP A 611 18.31 -31.06 -35.33
N LYS A 612 19.61 -30.80 -35.56
CA LYS A 612 20.21 -30.85 -36.92
C LYS A 612 20.11 -32.22 -37.57
N GLN A 613 20.19 -33.30 -36.80
CA GLN A 613 20.03 -34.66 -37.34
C GLN A 613 18.63 -34.90 -37.93
N TYR A 614 17.59 -34.26 -37.39
CA TYR A 614 16.23 -34.34 -37.93
C TYR A 614 16.03 -33.48 -39.16
N THR A 615 16.48 -32.22 -39.12
CA THR A 615 16.31 -31.29 -40.26
C THR A 615 17.07 -31.73 -41.51
N LYS A 616 18.18 -32.46 -41.36
CA LYS A 616 18.93 -33.05 -42.48
C LYS A 616 18.33 -34.36 -43.01
N GLY A 617 17.26 -34.87 -42.38
CA GLY A 617 16.67 -36.17 -42.73
C GLY A 617 17.51 -37.38 -42.35
N GLU A 618 18.55 -37.20 -41.50
CA GLU A 618 19.36 -38.30 -40.97
C GLU A 618 18.55 -39.16 -39.98
N ARG A 619 17.50 -38.58 -39.37
CA ARG A 619 16.47 -39.28 -38.59
C ARG A 619 15.09 -38.76 -38.97
N VAL A 620 14.12 -39.66 -39.10
CA VAL A 620 12.70 -39.32 -39.21
C VAL A 620 12.09 -39.38 -37.82
N MET A 621 11.40 -38.32 -37.39
CA MET A 621 10.69 -38.27 -36.10
C MET A 621 9.24 -38.70 -36.31
N ASP A 622 8.93 -39.96 -36.00
CA ASP A 622 7.56 -40.43 -35.91
C ASP A 622 6.98 -40.06 -34.55
N TYR A 623 6.21 -38.98 -34.50
CA TYR A 623 5.65 -38.46 -33.25
C TYR A 623 4.69 -39.45 -32.55
N MET A 624 4.22 -40.49 -33.26
CA MET A 624 3.38 -41.53 -32.68
C MET A 624 4.15 -42.62 -31.94
N ASN A 625 5.43 -42.77 -32.24
CA ASN A 625 6.26 -43.86 -31.71
C ASN A 625 7.58 -43.33 -31.12
N LEU A 626 7.53 -42.17 -30.45
CA LEU A 626 8.69 -41.60 -29.77
C LEU A 626 9.07 -42.42 -28.55
N ASP A 627 10.36 -42.72 -28.43
CA ASP A 627 10.93 -43.25 -27.19
C ASP A 627 11.04 -42.14 -26.13
N ASP A 628 11.10 -42.53 -24.85
CA ASP A 628 11.17 -41.60 -23.71
C ASP A 628 12.30 -40.57 -23.86
N ARG A 629 13.41 -40.98 -24.49
CA ARG A 629 14.53 -40.10 -24.77
C ARG A 629 14.20 -39.02 -25.79
N SER A 630 13.55 -39.37 -26.90
CA SER A 630 13.16 -38.38 -27.91
C SER A 630 12.08 -37.44 -27.40
N ILE A 631 11.14 -37.93 -26.58
CA ILE A 631 10.15 -37.08 -25.90
C ILE A 631 10.87 -36.06 -25.01
N GLY A 632 11.78 -36.51 -24.14
CA GLY A 632 12.54 -35.63 -23.24
C GLY A 632 13.37 -34.59 -24.00
N MET A 633 14.07 -34.99 -25.05
CA MET A 633 14.84 -34.06 -25.89
C MET A 633 13.96 -33.06 -26.63
N PHE A 634 12.77 -33.47 -27.09
CA PHE A 634 11.82 -32.55 -27.72
C PHE A 634 11.24 -31.55 -26.71
N TRP A 635 10.97 -31.97 -25.47
CA TRP A 635 10.60 -31.05 -24.39
C TRP A 635 11.69 -30.01 -24.16
N VAL A 636 12.95 -30.42 -24.10
CA VAL A 636 14.09 -29.49 -23.96
C VAL A 636 14.17 -28.50 -25.13
N LEU A 637 13.97 -28.98 -26.36
CA LEU A 637 13.90 -28.13 -27.55
C LEU A 637 12.80 -27.07 -27.40
N SER A 638 11.61 -27.43 -26.92
CA SER A 638 10.49 -26.49 -26.73
C SER A 638 10.82 -25.34 -25.76
N HIS A 639 11.73 -25.56 -24.80
CA HIS A 639 12.18 -24.56 -23.84
C HIS A 639 13.36 -23.72 -24.38
N THR A 640 14.10 -24.22 -25.36
CA THR A 640 15.30 -23.58 -25.92
C THR A 640 14.98 -22.81 -27.20
N MET A 641 14.35 -23.47 -28.17
CA MET A 641 14.10 -22.98 -29.53
C MET A 641 12.61 -23.13 -29.87
N THR A 642 11.81 -22.11 -29.54
CA THR A 642 10.35 -22.13 -29.72
C THR A 642 9.94 -22.27 -31.20
N GLN A 643 10.55 -21.49 -32.10
CA GLN A 643 10.15 -21.46 -33.51
C GLN A 643 10.35 -22.81 -34.22
N PRO A 644 11.54 -23.46 -34.18
CA PRO A 644 11.72 -24.77 -34.82
C PRO A 644 10.82 -25.85 -34.23
N ALA A 645 10.58 -25.83 -32.92
CA ALA A 645 9.67 -26.76 -32.27
C ALA A 645 8.21 -26.54 -32.74
N CYS A 646 7.76 -25.29 -32.87
CA CYS A 646 6.43 -24.96 -33.40
C CYS A 646 6.27 -25.47 -34.83
N GLU A 647 7.23 -25.19 -35.71
CA GLU A 647 7.22 -25.64 -37.10
C GLU A 647 7.16 -27.16 -37.21
N ALA A 648 7.90 -27.89 -36.36
CA ALA A 648 7.85 -29.35 -36.29
C ALA A 648 6.45 -29.87 -35.98
N VAL A 649 5.80 -29.28 -34.96
CA VAL A 649 4.46 -29.68 -34.55
C VAL A 649 3.43 -29.33 -35.62
N MET A 650 3.52 -28.14 -36.23
CA MET A 650 2.67 -27.75 -37.35
C MET A 650 2.82 -28.71 -38.54
N ASN A 651 4.04 -29.17 -38.83
CA ASN A 651 4.29 -30.16 -39.88
C ASN A 651 3.70 -31.54 -39.54
N TRP A 652 3.68 -31.95 -38.26
CA TRP A 652 3.00 -33.19 -37.84
C TRP A 652 1.48 -33.09 -37.95
N LEU A 653 0.93 -31.90 -37.73
CA LEU A 653 -0.49 -31.62 -37.87
C LEU A 653 -0.92 -31.34 -39.32
N ALA A 654 0.03 -31.13 -40.24
CA ALA A 654 -0.26 -30.91 -41.65
C ALA A 654 -0.80 -32.19 -42.31
N SER A 655 -1.95 -32.07 -43.00
CA SER A 655 -2.59 -33.22 -43.64
C SER A 655 -1.79 -33.77 -44.81
N ALA A 656 -1.67 -35.10 -44.89
CA ALA A 656 -0.99 -35.82 -45.96
C ALA A 656 -1.79 -35.87 -47.28
N GLY A 657 -2.88 -35.11 -47.43
CA GLY A 657 -3.63 -34.99 -48.68
C GLY A 657 -5.11 -34.69 -48.52
N VAL A 658 -5.80 -34.54 -49.64
CA VAL A 658 -7.25 -34.33 -49.70
C VAL A 658 -7.92 -35.64 -50.12
N THR A 659 -9.01 -35.99 -49.44
CA THR A 659 -9.81 -37.19 -49.70
C THR A 659 -11.17 -36.77 -50.26
N GLU A 660 -11.59 -37.33 -51.40
CA GLU A 660 -12.96 -37.10 -51.91
C GLU A 660 -13.95 -37.81 -50.98
N LEU A 661 -14.82 -37.03 -50.32
CA LEU A 661 -15.94 -37.58 -49.56
C LEU A 661 -17.06 -37.89 -50.55
N LEU A 662 -17.42 -39.17 -50.68
CA LEU A 662 -18.56 -39.58 -51.48
C LEU A 662 -19.83 -38.99 -50.83
N PRO A 663 -20.65 -38.20 -51.55
CA PRO A 663 -21.90 -37.72 -50.99
C PRO A 663 -22.79 -38.90 -50.57
N GLY A 664 -23.29 -38.85 -49.33
CA GLY A 664 -24.30 -39.80 -48.86
C GLY A 664 -25.53 -39.79 -49.76
N SER A 665 -26.36 -40.83 -49.69
CA SER A 665 -27.47 -41.15 -50.61
C SER A 665 -28.58 -40.09 -50.78
N SER A 666 -28.43 -38.89 -50.22
CA SER A 666 -29.38 -37.77 -50.27
C SER A 666 -28.86 -36.48 -50.91
N VAL A 667 -27.64 -36.42 -51.47
CA VAL A 667 -27.09 -35.21 -52.11
C VAL A 667 -26.99 -35.39 -53.63
N GLN A 668 -27.38 -34.36 -54.39
CA GLN A 668 -27.35 -34.37 -55.86
C GLN A 668 -25.94 -34.71 -56.40
N SER A 669 -25.89 -35.53 -57.44
CA SER A 669 -24.71 -36.22 -57.96
C SER A 669 -23.57 -35.35 -58.55
N ASN A 670 -23.57 -34.03 -58.33
CA ASN A 670 -22.58 -33.09 -58.88
C ASN A 670 -21.78 -32.30 -57.85
N GLU A 671 -22.02 -32.45 -56.54
CA GLU A 671 -21.21 -31.78 -55.51
C GLU A 671 -20.12 -32.74 -55.00
N ARG A 672 -18.87 -32.54 -55.49
CA ARG A 672 -17.70 -33.21 -54.93
C ARG A 672 -17.28 -32.49 -53.66
N ILE A 673 -17.56 -33.08 -52.51
CA ILE A 673 -17.07 -32.58 -51.23
C ILE A 673 -15.65 -33.10 -51.05
N MET A 674 -14.69 -32.20 -51.15
CA MET A 674 -13.29 -32.49 -50.84
C MET A 674 -13.08 -32.33 -49.33
N GLY A 675 -12.79 -33.43 -48.63
CA GLY A 675 -12.47 -33.42 -47.21
C GLY A 675 -10.96 -33.52 -47.00
N MET A 676 -10.39 -32.71 -46.11
CA MET A 676 -8.99 -32.87 -45.73
C MET A 676 -8.83 -34.20 -44.97
N ARG A 677 -7.78 -34.98 -45.27
CA ARG A 677 -7.55 -36.25 -44.58
C ARG A 677 -7.27 -36.00 -43.11
N GLU A 678 -7.93 -36.75 -42.22
CA GLU A 678 -7.77 -36.62 -40.76
C GLU A 678 -6.30 -36.82 -40.36
N CYS A 679 -5.79 -35.87 -39.57
CA CYS A 679 -4.50 -35.99 -38.91
C CYS A 679 -4.72 -36.60 -37.52
N CYS A 680 -3.83 -37.49 -37.11
CA CYS A 680 -3.93 -38.08 -35.78
C CYS A 680 -3.48 -37.06 -34.71
N PRO A 681 -4.19 -36.95 -33.58
CA PRO A 681 -3.87 -35.97 -32.55
C PRO A 681 -2.52 -36.25 -31.87
N LEU A 682 -1.86 -35.21 -31.37
CA LEU A 682 -0.62 -35.34 -30.61
C LEU A 682 -0.87 -36.07 -29.28
N PRO A 683 -0.02 -37.03 -28.89
CA PRO A 683 -0.16 -37.74 -27.61
C PRO A 683 -0.07 -36.79 -26.41
N MET A 684 -0.93 -37.00 -25.39
CA MET A 684 -0.85 -36.22 -24.14
C MET A 684 0.48 -36.40 -23.40
N SER A 685 1.13 -37.55 -23.55
CA SER A 685 2.47 -37.82 -23.04
C SER A 685 3.55 -36.94 -23.68
N LEU A 686 3.32 -36.42 -24.89
CA LEU A 686 4.21 -35.45 -25.54
C LEU A 686 3.83 -34.02 -25.16
N LEU A 687 2.53 -33.69 -25.12
CA LEU A 687 2.07 -32.33 -24.85
C LEU A 687 2.39 -31.86 -23.43
N SER A 688 2.36 -32.77 -22.44
CA SER A 688 2.45 -32.44 -21.02
C SER A 688 3.76 -31.78 -20.56
N GLY A 689 4.86 -31.96 -21.30
CA GLY A 689 6.15 -31.33 -20.97
C GLY A 689 6.61 -30.27 -21.97
N LEU A 690 5.74 -29.87 -22.91
CA LEU A 690 6.02 -28.71 -23.76
C LEU A 690 6.00 -27.42 -22.93
N SER A 691 6.86 -26.46 -23.29
CA SER A 691 6.83 -25.15 -22.64
C SER A 691 5.50 -24.44 -22.88
N ILE A 692 4.97 -23.76 -21.87
CA ILE A 692 3.69 -23.03 -21.97
C ILE A 692 3.76 -21.96 -23.08
N ASN A 693 4.93 -21.34 -23.26
CA ASN A 693 5.17 -20.39 -24.34
C ASN A 693 5.04 -21.04 -25.73
N LEU A 694 5.54 -22.27 -25.91
CA LEU A 694 5.37 -23.02 -27.16
C LEU A 694 3.88 -23.30 -27.40
N CYS A 695 3.17 -23.81 -26.40
CA CYS A 695 1.75 -24.12 -26.51
C CYS A 695 0.91 -22.89 -26.89
N LEU A 696 1.22 -21.73 -26.30
CA LEU A 696 0.57 -20.46 -26.66
C LEU A 696 0.84 -20.06 -28.11
N THR A 697 2.10 -20.16 -28.55
CA THR A 697 2.50 -19.83 -29.93
C THR A 697 1.85 -20.77 -30.94
N LEU A 698 1.82 -22.06 -30.62
CA LEU A 698 1.21 -23.09 -31.44
C LEU A 698 -0.30 -22.86 -31.58
N ALA A 699 -0.99 -22.49 -30.49
CA ALA A 699 -2.42 -22.18 -30.53
C ALA A 699 -2.72 -21.05 -31.53
N TYR A 700 -1.93 -19.97 -31.51
CA TYR A 700 -2.08 -18.87 -32.47
C TYR A 700 -1.78 -19.30 -33.91
N GLN A 701 -0.74 -20.11 -34.15
CA GLN A 701 -0.41 -20.58 -35.50
C GLN A 701 -1.48 -21.53 -36.06
N ILE A 702 -2.06 -22.39 -35.22
CA ILE A 702 -3.18 -23.26 -35.60
C ILE A 702 -4.41 -22.40 -35.91
N GLU A 703 -4.74 -21.42 -35.06
CA GLU A 703 -5.84 -20.49 -35.30
C GLU A 703 -5.66 -19.73 -36.62
N GLU A 704 -4.48 -19.14 -36.84
CA GLU A 704 -4.15 -18.45 -38.09
C GLU A 704 -4.29 -19.39 -39.30
N SER A 705 -3.78 -20.62 -39.21
CA SER A 705 -3.86 -21.62 -40.29
C SER A 705 -5.28 -22.08 -40.59
N LEU A 706 -6.15 -22.17 -39.57
CA LEU A 706 -7.55 -22.58 -39.72
C LEU A 706 -8.42 -21.48 -40.32
N PHE A 707 -8.15 -20.23 -39.97
CA PHE A 707 -8.97 -19.08 -40.38
C PHE A 707 -8.37 -18.26 -41.54
N LEU A 708 -7.19 -18.64 -42.03
CA LEU A 708 -6.53 -18.02 -43.17
C LEU A 708 -7.45 -18.02 -44.41
N GLY A 709 -7.91 -16.83 -44.81
CA GLY A 709 -8.80 -16.63 -45.97
C GLY A 709 -10.29 -16.55 -45.65
N GLN A 710 -10.70 -16.73 -44.38
CA GLN A 710 -12.05 -16.39 -43.94
C GLN A 710 -12.11 -14.91 -43.56
N VAL A 711 -12.58 -14.07 -44.48
CA VAL A 711 -13.01 -12.71 -44.14
C VAL A 711 -14.27 -12.87 -43.30
N VAL A 712 -14.19 -12.59 -42.00
CA VAL A 712 -15.36 -12.49 -41.10
C VAL A 712 -16.20 -11.28 -41.49
#